data_AF-A0A9P7BQN2-F1
#
_entry.id   AF-A0A9P7BQN2-F1
#
_cell.length_a   1.000
_cell.length_b   1.000
_cell.length_c   1.000
_cell.angle_alpha   90.00
_cell.angle_beta   90.00
_cell.angle_gamma   90.00
#
_symmetry.space_group_name_H-M   'P 1'
#
loop_
_entity.id
_entity.type
_entity.pdbx_description
1 polymer ?
#
loop_
_entity_poly.entity_id
_entity_poly.type
_entity_poly.pdbx_seq_one_letter_code
_entity_poly.pdbx_strand_id
1 'polypeptide(L)'
;MLDATRVPDHYVPERPDLSDDDLAEEHQKQVLNVIQRTLALSMGRGIYAFGTHIPDLTKALPVETITLSAKIQPLRTIVNLDEENITPEELLWPNFHNGVASSLRISPRNEVDGSWIDFCNAKELTPEHGGMLLGMGLLGVLKTLPLAHWFRFISHPCEQVSLGFILGASVNYRGTKHIKVTKVLAVHIPSLLPAGSNPFEHTTRIIATSILGMGLVYMKSCDRLMATAMLQELEKDAYSNPSNLGSDYEGCALAAGFAIGFITLGAGNRLLNIEELHLRNKLYSLMSGHVDLENQSNEQPKEGPATKTRSENREHRMNLDVTSPGATIALGLMYLKTENKKVADHVDILETMSYLNYVRPDFLLLRVVAKNLIMWSTIEPTATWIDGQLPDFITKRSNEQDEEGLDEEMSKQAIYSIIAGACLCIGLRFAGSKNEKVLEVLLSKLDFFMRLSTTPDLTAQQRVTKCTIKTGIDVLCTAAAMTMAGSGNQQVLHRLQQLYNNTTSSTSYGNHIAISMSLGLLFVGLGGYTLKTTHEAIAGLLCAFYPFYPINTEDNRYHLQAFRHLWVLAVDSRWLMPFDVDLKKPCRVPIQLELYDDNGSQLPGKERKFRQVKIEAPLVVPDYSLIRSIQLDSNRYWPLSVGAEASRYRESIIKSGVIYVKRKPNKLSYEEDPHGQREFDFS
;
A
#
# COMPACT_ATOMS: atom_id res chain seq x y z
N MET A 1 2.32 2.54 20.99
CA MET A 1 1.57 3.25 19.91
C MET A 1 0.76 2.27 19.08
N LEU A 2 1.34 1.19 18.55
CA LEU A 2 0.61 0.20 17.74
C LEU A 2 0.00 -0.96 18.55
N ASP A 3 -0.10 -0.80 19.86
CA ASP A 3 -0.70 -1.79 20.74
C ASP A 3 -2.19 -1.46 20.90
N ALA A 4 -3.05 -2.31 20.32
CA ALA A 4 -4.50 -2.17 20.35
C ALA A 4 -5.14 -2.79 21.61
N THR A 5 -4.35 -3.44 22.47
CA THR A 5 -4.80 -4.08 23.73
C THR A 5 -4.63 -3.17 24.94
N ARG A 6 -3.81 -2.13 24.80
CA ARG A 6 -3.56 -1.18 25.87
C ARG A 6 -4.66 -0.12 25.88
N VAL A 7 -5.27 0.07 27.05
CA VAL A 7 -6.15 1.23 27.32
C VAL A 7 -5.36 2.53 27.13
N PRO A 8 -5.67 3.35 26.11
CA PRO A 8 -4.98 4.60 25.85
C PRO A 8 -5.35 5.66 26.88
N ASP A 9 -4.38 6.49 27.25
CA ASP A 9 -4.61 7.69 28.03
C ASP A 9 -5.10 8.82 27.09
N HIS A 10 -6.15 9.53 27.48
CA HIS A 10 -6.68 10.69 26.74
C HIS A 10 -6.93 11.86 27.70
N TYR A 11 -6.44 13.04 27.36
CA TYR A 11 -6.63 14.23 28.18
C TYR A 11 -7.88 14.97 27.73
N VAL A 12 -8.81 15.18 28.67
CA VAL A 12 -10.03 15.96 28.47
C VAL A 12 -9.98 17.16 29.42
N PRO A 13 -10.07 18.41 28.93
CA PRO A 13 -10.11 19.58 29.80
C PRO A 13 -11.30 19.52 30.77
N GLU A 14 -11.09 19.93 32.01
CA GLU A 14 -12.18 20.01 32.99
C GLU A 14 -13.20 21.08 32.58
N ARG A 15 -14.47 20.68 32.53
CA ARG A 15 -15.62 21.53 32.19
C ARG A 15 -16.60 21.55 33.36
N PRO A 16 -16.32 22.35 34.41
CA PRO A 16 -17.18 22.44 35.60
C PRO A 16 -18.53 23.13 35.30
N ASP A 17 -18.71 23.65 34.09
CA ASP A 17 -19.94 24.26 33.57
C ASP A 17 -21.00 23.23 33.15
N LEU A 18 -20.63 21.97 32.96
CA LEU A 18 -21.51 20.92 32.48
C LEU A 18 -22.15 20.13 33.63
N SER A 19 -23.35 19.59 33.39
CA SER A 19 -23.96 18.61 34.29
C SER A 19 -23.20 17.27 34.24
N ASP A 20 -23.41 16.41 35.24
CA ASP A 20 -22.79 15.08 35.26
C ASP A 20 -23.19 14.24 34.02
N ASP A 21 -24.43 14.39 33.54
CA ASP A 21 -24.95 13.71 32.36
C ASP A 21 -24.28 14.25 31.07
N ASP A 22 -24.22 15.58 30.91
CA ASP A 22 -23.55 16.22 29.76
C ASP A 22 -22.05 15.89 29.71
N LEU A 23 -21.41 15.78 30.87
CA LEU A 23 -20.00 15.42 31.00
C LEU A 23 -19.77 13.95 30.63
N ALA A 24 -20.71 13.05 30.97
CA ALA A 24 -20.67 11.65 30.54
C ALA A 24 -20.80 11.52 29.01
N GLU A 25 -21.72 12.27 28.39
CA GLU A 25 -21.87 12.31 26.92
C GLU A 25 -20.62 12.86 26.23
N GLU A 26 -20.02 13.93 26.76
CA GLU A 26 -18.75 14.46 26.22
C GLU A 26 -17.63 13.41 26.32
N HIS A 27 -17.52 12.73 27.46
CA HIS A 27 -16.56 11.65 27.64
C HIS A 27 -16.75 10.51 26.63
N GLN A 28 -17.99 10.06 26.40
CA GLN A 28 -18.29 9.03 25.38
C GLN A 28 -17.85 9.49 23.99
N LYS A 29 -18.13 10.75 23.61
CA LYS A 29 -17.72 11.31 22.31
C LYS A 29 -16.20 11.40 22.16
N GLN A 30 -15.48 11.77 23.23
CA GLN A 30 -14.01 11.81 23.23
C GLN A 30 -13.41 10.40 23.13
N VAL A 31 -13.96 9.45 23.88
CA VAL A 31 -13.55 8.03 23.86
C VAL A 31 -13.78 7.43 22.46
N LEU A 32 -14.90 7.74 21.80
CA LEU A 32 -15.17 7.32 20.42
C LEU A 32 -14.09 7.77 19.44
N ASN A 33 -13.65 9.04 19.51
CA ASN A 33 -12.56 9.54 18.65
C ASN A 33 -11.24 8.77 18.88
N VAL A 34 -10.95 8.42 20.13
CA VAL A 34 -9.76 7.62 20.50
C VAL A 34 -9.89 6.17 20.02
N ILE A 35 -11.10 5.63 20.04
CA ILE A 35 -11.40 4.27 19.57
C ILE A 35 -11.28 4.17 18.06
N GLN A 36 -11.72 5.17 17.29
CA GLN A 36 -11.49 5.21 15.84
C GLN A 36 -10.00 5.03 15.48
N ARG A 37 -9.10 5.66 16.25
CA ARG A 37 -7.65 5.41 16.14
C ARG A 37 -7.28 3.99 16.53
N THR A 38 -7.81 3.49 17.65
CA THR A 38 -7.49 2.17 18.21
C THR A 38 -7.86 1.03 17.25
N LEU A 39 -9.02 1.13 16.60
CA LEU A 39 -9.49 0.20 15.57
C LEU A 39 -8.55 0.12 14.35
N ALA A 40 -7.86 1.21 14.02
CA ALA A 40 -6.92 1.26 12.89
C ALA A 40 -5.50 0.73 13.22
N LEU A 41 -5.17 0.48 14.50
CA LEU A 41 -3.81 0.12 14.92
C LEU A 41 -3.35 -1.25 14.39
N SER A 42 -4.28 -2.18 14.21
CA SER A 42 -3.99 -3.55 13.74
C SER A 42 -3.24 -3.55 12.39
N MET A 43 -3.57 -2.62 11.49
CA MET A 43 -2.91 -2.49 10.19
C MET A 43 -1.41 -2.24 10.31
N GLY A 44 -1.02 -1.28 11.15
CA GLY A 44 0.38 -0.97 11.45
C GLY A 44 1.05 -2.06 12.28
N ARG A 45 0.34 -2.64 13.25
CA ARG A 45 0.85 -3.72 14.11
C ARG A 45 1.28 -4.93 13.28
N GLY A 46 0.52 -5.30 12.25
CA GLY A 46 0.86 -6.40 11.34
C GLY A 46 2.18 -6.15 10.58
N ILE A 47 2.43 -4.91 10.15
CA ILE A 47 3.70 -4.53 9.50
C ILE A 47 4.85 -4.53 10.52
N TYR A 48 4.64 -3.90 11.68
CA TYR A 48 5.62 -3.79 12.76
C TYR A 48 6.11 -5.15 13.25
N ALA A 49 5.20 -6.09 13.46
CA ALA A 49 5.50 -7.39 14.04
C ALA A 49 5.72 -8.50 12.99
N PHE A 50 5.81 -8.14 11.70
CA PHE A 50 5.95 -9.11 10.61
C PHE A 50 7.10 -10.09 10.80
N GLY A 51 6.80 -11.38 10.75
CA GLY A 51 7.80 -12.45 10.77
C GLY A 51 8.66 -12.55 12.04
N THR A 52 8.15 -12.08 13.18
CA THR A 52 8.86 -12.01 14.47
C THR A 52 8.65 -13.22 15.39
N HIS A 53 7.70 -14.09 15.09
CA HIS A 53 7.27 -15.18 15.96
C HIS A 53 7.37 -16.54 15.25
N ILE A 54 7.90 -17.54 15.95
CA ILE A 54 7.84 -18.94 15.52
C ILE A 54 6.77 -19.61 16.40
N PRO A 55 5.64 -20.04 15.82
CA PRO A 55 4.54 -20.59 16.60
C PRO A 55 4.88 -21.96 17.20
N ASP A 56 4.40 -22.20 18.41
CA ASP A 56 4.30 -23.53 19.01
C ASP A 56 3.12 -24.26 18.36
N LEU A 57 3.41 -25.30 17.56
CA LEU A 57 2.39 -26.04 16.79
C LEU A 57 1.41 -26.85 17.68
N THR A 58 1.63 -26.88 19.00
CA THR A 58 0.70 -27.50 19.95
C THR A 58 -0.37 -26.52 20.47
N LYS A 59 -0.23 -25.23 20.18
CA LYS A 59 -1.12 -24.16 20.67
C LYS A 59 -1.73 -23.39 19.51
N ALA A 60 -2.94 -22.87 19.76
CA ALA A 60 -3.58 -21.96 18.83
C ALA A 60 -2.78 -20.65 18.79
N LEU A 61 -2.77 -19.99 17.64
CA LEU A 61 -2.15 -18.69 17.50
C LEU A 61 -2.89 -17.68 18.41
N PRO A 62 -2.21 -16.99 19.34
CA PRO A 62 -2.86 -16.00 20.18
C PRO A 62 -3.29 -14.80 19.33
N VAL A 63 -4.58 -14.47 19.39
CA VAL A 63 -5.15 -13.24 18.82
C VAL A 63 -5.51 -12.33 19.98
N GLU A 64 -4.92 -11.14 19.97
CA GLU A 64 -5.07 -10.13 21.00
C GLU A 64 -6.33 -9.29 20.74
N THR A 65 -7.24 -9.17 21.72
CA THR A 65 -8.50 -8.43 21.58
C THR A 65 -8.30 -6.92 21.57
N ILE A 66 -9.01 -6.21 20.69
CA ILE A 66 -8.97 -4.73 20.63
C ILE A 66 -9.72 -4.14 21.83
N THR A 67 -9.11 -3.17 22.53
CA THR A 67 -9.77 -2.46 23.63
C THR A 67 -10.69 -1.34 23.12
N LEU A 68 -11.93 -1.33 23.60
CA LEU A 68 -12.93 -0.30 23.34
C LEU A 68 -13.11 0.64 24.54
N SER A 69 -12.02 0.98 25.21
CA SER A 69 -12.02 1.84 26.39
C SER A 69 -10.85 2.80 26.34
N ALA A 70 -10.99 3.93 27.04
CA ALA A 70 -9.92 4.89 27.21
C ALA A 70 -9.88 5.42 28.65
N LYS A 71 -8.68 5.78 29.11
CA LYS A 71 -8.46 6.35 30.42
C LYS A 71 -8.44 7.88 30.32
N ILE A 72 -9.44 8.52 30.91
CA ILE A 72 -9.60 9.97 30.88
C ILE A 72 -8.70 10.62 31.95
N GLN A 73 -7.87 11.57 31.54
CA GLN A 73 -7.05 12.41 32.41
C GLN A 73 -7.63 13.83 32.45
N PRO A 74 -7.60 14.52 33.61
CA PRO A 74 -6.91 14.17 34.86
C PRO A 74 -7.67 13.24 35.83
N LEU A 75 -8.93 12.90 35.53
CA LEU A 75 -9.82 12.10 36.41
C LEU A 75 -9.29 10.69 36.73
N ARG A 76 -8.43 10.13 35.89
CA ARG A 76 -7.87 8.77 35.97
C ARG A 76 -8.93 7.65 35.95
N THR A 77 -10.12 7.95 35.46
CA THR A 77 -11.21 7.00 35.26
C THR A 77 -11.05 6.28 33.91
N ILE A 78 -11.39 5.00 33.87
CA ILE A 78 -11.49 4.24 32.62
C ILE A 78 -12.95 4.30 32.19
N VAL A 79 -13.19 4.83 30.99
CA VAL A 79 -14.50 4.87 30.37
C VAL A 79 -14.50 3.82 29.26
N ASN A 80 -15.46 2.89 29.34
CA ASN A 80 -15.73 1.95 28.27
C ASN A 80 -16.75 2.60 27.33
N LEU A 81 -16.59 2.35 26.03
CA LEU A 81 -17.56 2.80 25.05
C LEU A 81 -18.85 1.99 25.21
N ASP A 82 -19.96 2.70 25.29
CA ASP A 82 -21.28 2.06 25.41
C ASP A 82 -21.63 1.33 24.10
N GLU A 83 -22.34 0.21 24.20
CA GLU A 83 -22.76 -0.59 23.02
C GLU A 83 -23.68 0.19 22.06
N GLU A 84 -24.32 1.25 22.53
CA GLU A 84 -25.14 2.15 21.70
C GLU A 84 -24.30 3.01 20.75
N ASN A 85 -23.02 3.22 21.05
CA ASN A 85 -22.12 4.10 20.29
C ASN A 85 -21.29 3.35 19.23
N ILE A 86 -21.33 2.01 19.19
CA ILE A 86 -20.59 1.20 18.22
C ILE A 86 -21.39 -0.02 17.80
N THR A 87 -21.56 -0.22 16.49
CA THR A 87 -22.28 -1.40 16.00
C THR A 87 -21.35 -2.60 15.86
N PRO A 88 -21.87 -3.85 15.93
CA PRO A 88 -21.08 -5.04 15.63
C PRO A 88 -20.51 -5.05 14.20
N GLU A 89 -21.18 -4.37 13.26
CA GLU A 89 -20.77 -4.26 11.85
C GLU A 89 -19.50 -3.41 11.69
N GLU A 90 -19.39 -2.32 12.46
CA GLU A 90 -18.22 -1.44 12.49
C GLU A 90 -16.96 -2.15 13.00
N LEU A 91 -17.12 -3.24 13.76
CA LEU A 91 -16.01 -4.04 14.31
C LEU A 91 -15.53 -5.13 13.35
N LEU A 92 -16.25 -5.44 12.26
CA LEU A 92 -15.90 -6.54 11.36
C LEU A 92 -14.53 -6.36 10.71
N TRP A 93 -14.24 -5.18 10.16
CA TRP A 93 -12.96 -4.87 9.50
C TRP A 93 -11.79 -4.69 10.47
N PRO A 94 -11.93 -3.95 11.59
CA PRO A 94 -10.91 -3.89 12.63
C PRO A 94 -10.50 -5.29 13.13
N ASN A 95 -11.47 -6.17 13.39
CA ASN A 95 -11.21 -7.55 13.81
C ASN A 95 -10.60 -8.39 12.69
N PHE A 96 -11.05 -8.23 11.44
CA PHE A 96 -10.38 -8.86 10.29
C PHE A 96 -8.91 -8.46 10.22
N HIS A 97 -8.59 -7.16 10.31
CA HIS A 97 -7.22 -6.67 10.32
C HIS A 97 -6.41 -7.14 11.54
N ASN A 98 -7.06 -7.29 12.70
CA ASN A 98 -6.48 -7.86 13.91
C ASN A 98 -5.99 -9.31 13.68
N GLY A 99 -6.80 -10.12 13.00
CA GLY A 99 -6.46 -11.48 12.60
C GLY A 99 -5.34 -11.55 11.56
N VAL A 100 -5.35 -10.66 10.55
CA VAL A 100 -4.24 -10.55 9.60
C VAL A 100 -2.94 -10.20 10.32
N ALA A 101 -2.97 -9.20 11.21
CA ALA A 101 -1.81 -8.77 11.96
C ALA A 101 -1.25 -9.87 12.87
N SER A 102 -2.12 -10.69 13.47
CA SER A 102 -1.71 -11.81 14.32
C SER A 102 -1.01 -12.91 13.51
N SER A 103 -1.56 -13.28 12.35
CA SER A 103 -0.97 -14.30 11.47
C SER A 103 0.32 -13.85 10.79
N LEU A 104 0.43 -12.59 10.36
CA LEU A 104 1.64 -12.03 9.75
C LEU A 104 2.85 -11.98 10.71
N ARG A 105 2.65 -12.17 12.02
CA ARG A 105 3.75 -12.35 12.99
C ARG A 105 4.55 -13.62 12.73
N ILE A 106 3.93 -14.64 12.12
CA ILE A 106 4.57 -15.92 11.87
C ILE A 106 5.76 -15.73 10.92
N SER A 107 6.94 -16.18 11.34
CA SER A 107 8.16 -16.10 10.53
C SER A 107 7.98 -16.81 9.19
N PRO A 108 8.45 -16.26 8.05
CA PRO A 108 8.47 -16.98 6.78
C PRO A 108 9.25 -18.31 6.80
N ARG A 109 10.12 -18.52 7.80
CA ARG A 109 10.88 -19.77 8.02
C ARG A 109 10.13 -20.77 8.93
N ASN A 110 8.80 -20.75 8.91
CA ASN A 110 7.98 -21.62 9.75
C ASN A 110 7.84 -23.04 9.18
N GLU A 111 7.44 -23.98 10.04
CA GLU A 111 7.10 -25.37 9.69
C GLU A 111 5.58 -25.62 9.80
N VAL A 112 4.77 -24.58 9.63
CA VAL A 112 3.30 -24.70 9.76
C VAL A 112 2.74 -25.56 8.64
N ASP A 113 1.89 -26.52 9.00
CA ASP A 113 1.19 -27.38 8.07
C ASP A 113 -0.34 -27.13 8.06
N GLY A 114 -1.04 -27.81 7.15
CA GLY A 114 -2.49 -27.68 7.03
C GLY A 114 -3.24 -28.14 8.29
N SER A 115 -2.69 -29.10 9.03
CA SER A 115 -3.31 -29.63 10.25
C SER A 115 -3.32 -28.60 11.38
N TRP A 116 -2.25 -27.80 11.50
CA TRP A 116 -2.18 -26.71 12.47
C TRP A 116 -3.10 -25.54 12.09
N ILE A 117 -3.27 -25.26 10.80
CA ILE A 117 -4.25 -24.28 10.33
C ILE A 117 -5.66 -24.72 10.77
N ASP A 118 -6.00 -25.99 10.58
CA ASP A 118 -7.28 -26.55 11.02
C ASP A 118 -7.44 -26.53 12.54
N PHE A 119 -6.36 -26.77 13.29
CA PHE A 119 -6.36 -26.68 14.74
C PHE A 119 -6.59 -25.24 15.24
N CYS A 120 -6.01 -24.25 14.57
CA CYS A 120 -6.22 -22.84 14.90
C CYS A 120 -7.62 -22.33 14.55
N ASN A 121 -8.35 -23.02 13.69
CA ASN A 121 -9.70 -22.64 13.32
C ASN A 121 -10.70 -23.09 14.39
N ALA A 122 -11.36 -22.13 15.02
CA ALA A 122 -12.47 -22.42 15.91
C ALA A 122 -13.62 -23.16 15.20
N LYS A 123 -14.52 -23.76 15.99
CA LYS A 123 -15.77 -24.35 15.46
C LYS A 123 -16.62 -23.29 14.76
N GLU A 124 -16.66 -22.09 15.32
CA GLU A 124 -17.32 -20.91 14.77
C GLU A 124 -16.27 -19.93 14.22
N LEU A 125 -16.38 -19.60 12.93
CA LEU A 125 -15.40 -18.72 12.28
C LEU A 125 -15.86 -17.27 12.37
N THR A 126 -15.03 -16.45 13.01
CA THR A 126 -15.23 -15.00 13.16
C THR A 126 -14.46 -14.23 12.07
N PRO A 127 -14.70 -12.90 11.91
CA PRO A 127 -13.91 -12.07 10.99
C PRO A 127 -12.40 -12.14 11.23
N GLU A 128 -11.97 -12.29 12.48
CA GLU A 128 -10.55 -12.48 12.84
C GLU A 128 -9.95 -13.71 12.18
N HIS A 129 -10.69 -14.83 12.15
CA HIS A 129 -10.25 -16.05 11.46
C HIS A 129 -10.12 -15.82 9.95
N GLY A 130 -11.03 -15.05 9.35
CA GLY A 130 -10.88 -14.62 7.95
C GLY A 130 -9.59 -13.83 7.71
N GLY A 131 -9.26 -12.93 8.62
CA GLY A 131 -7.99 -12.20 8.59
C GLY A 131 -6.77 -13.12 8.74
N MET A 132 -6.84 -14.09 9.65
CA MET A 132 -5.78 -15.08 9.82
C MET A 132 -5.55 -15.90 8.54
N LEU A 133 -6.61 -16.32 7.86
CA LEU A 133 -6.51 -17.03 6.58
C LEU A 133 -5.83 -16.18 5.51
N LEU A 134 -6.16 -14.89 5.41
CA LEU A 134 -5.46 -13.98 4.50
C LEU A 134 -3.97 -13.90 4.83
N GLY A 135 -3.59 -13.66 6.08
CA GLY A 135 -2.19 -13.55 6.46
C GLY A 135 -1.41 -14.86 6.27
N MET A 136 -2.01 -16.02 6.55
CA MET A 136 -1.43 -17.33 6.21
C MET A 136 -1.24 -17.51 4.70
N GLY A 137 -2.16 -16.99 3.89
CA GLY A 137 -2.04 -16.96 2.43
C GLY A 137 -0.88 -16.08 1.95
N LEU A 138 -0.74 -14.90 2.54
CA LEU A 138 0.37 -13.96 2.27
C LEU A 138 1.74 -14.56 2.64
N LEU A 139 1.81 -15.36 3.70
CA LEU A 139 3.02 -16.10 4.11
C LEU A 139 3.30 -17.34 3.25
N GLY A 140 2.36 -17.74 2.39
CA GLY A 140 2.51 -18.91 1.51
C GLY A 140 2.12 -20.25 2.13
N VAL A 141 1.52 -20.26 3.32
CA VAL A 141 1.26 -21.48 4.10
C VAL A 141 0.04 -22.25 3.59
N LEU A 142 -0.96 -21.59 2.99
CA LEU A 142 -2.21 -22.24 2.51
C LEU A 142 -2.05 -23.34 1.44
N LYS A 143 -0.86 -23.54 0.85
CA LYS A 143 -0.62 -24.60 -0.16
C LYS A 143 -0.79 -26.01 0.40
N THR A 144 -0.58 -26.17 1.71
CA THR A 144 -0.66 -27.44 2.42
C THR A 144 -2.09 -27.83 2.79
N LEU A 145 -3.05 -26.91 2.65
CA LEU A 145 -4.44 -27.11 3.10
C LEU A 145 -5.22 -28.04 2.13
N PRO A 146 -5.85 -29.13 2.62
CA PRO A 146 -6.64 -30.02 1.79
C PRO A 146 -7.90 -29.35 1.22
N LEU A 147 -8.35 -29.79 0.03
CA LEU A 147 -9.50 -29.21 -0.67
C LEU A 147 -10.82 -29.26 0.12
N ALA A 148 -11.00 -30.23 1.02
CA ALA A 148 -12.21 -30.32 1.84
C ALA A 148 -12.45 -29.04 2.67
N HIS A 149 -11.37 -28.40 3.12
CA HIS A 149 -11.43 -27.19 3.94
C HIS A 149 -11.72 -25.95 3.10
N TRP A 150 -11.37 -25.96 1.80
CA TRP A 150 -11.60 -24.82 0.91
C TRP A 150 -13.08 -24.51 0.80
N PHE A 151 -13.92 -25.54 0.63
CA PHE A 151 -15.38 -25.38 0.54
C PHE A 151 -15.97 -24.82 1.84
N ARG A 152 -15.47 -25.23 3.01
CA ARG A 152 -15.89 -24.70 4.32
C ARG A 152 -15.66 -23.19 4.40
N PHE A 153 -14.55 -22.68 3.84
CA PHE A 153 -14.22 -21.26 3.90
C PHE A 153 -14.92 -20.43 2.82
N ILE A 154 -14.99 -20.93 1.58
CA ILE A 154 -15.60 -20.19 0.45
C ILE A 154 -17.10 -19.99 0.65
N SER A 155 -17.80 -21.00 1.19
CA SER A 155 -19.25 -20.98 1.38
C SER A 155 -19.66 -20.49 2.77
N HIS A 156 -18.75 -19.87 3.52
CA HIS A 156 -19.04 -19.42 4.88
C HIS A 156 -19.97 -18.17 4.86
N PRO A 157 -20.94 -18.05 5.79
CA PRO A 157 -21.87 -16.91 5.84
C PRO A 157 -21.19 -15.58 6.17
N CYS A 158 -20.14 -15.60 7.01
CA CYS A 158 -19.33 -14.41 7.28
C CYS A 158 -18.44 -14.10 6.07
N GLU A 159 -18.74 -13.00 5.36
CA GLU A 159 -18.04 -12.59 4.14
C GLU A 159 -16.52 -12.44 4.33
N GLN A 160 -16.08 -11.94 5.49
CA GLN A 160 -14.67 -11.72 5.80
C GLN A 160 -13.86 -13.02 5.78
N VAL A 161 -14.49 -14.14 6.15
CA VAL A 161 -13.87 -15.48 6.10
C VAL A 161 -13.64 -15.91 4.66
N SER A 162 -14.70 -15.85 3.84
CA SER A 162 -14.64 -16.22 2.42
C SER A 162 -13.66 -15.32 1.67
N LEU A 163 -13.72 -14.02 1.90
CA LEU A 163 -12.84 -13.01 1.31
C LEU A 163 -11.38 -13.25 1.68
N GLY A 164 -11.09 -13.42 2.97
CA GLY A 164 -9.73 -13.63 3.46
C GLY A 164 -9.11 -14.89 2.88
N PHE A 165 -9.89 -15.97 2.78
CA PHE A 165 -9.46 -17.21 2.14
C PHE A 165 -9.21 -17.05 0.63
N ILE A 166 -10.15 -16.47 -0.12
CA ILE A 166 -10.05 -16.30 -1.58
C ILE A 166 -8.82 -15.45 -1.94
N LEU A 167 -8.63 -14.32 -1.25
CA LEU A 167 -7.48 -13.45 -1.48
C LEU A 167 -6.16 -14.14 -1.05
N GLY A 168 -6.15 -14.77 0.12
CA GLY A 168 -4.99 -15.50 0.63
C GLY A 168 -4.55 -16.63 -0.30
N ALA A 169 -5.50 -17.43 -0.82
CA ALA A 169 -5.23 -18.47 -1.80
C ALA A 169 -4.68 -17.89 -3.11
N SER A 170 -5.26 -16.78 -3.59
CA SER A 170 -4.83 -16.11 -4.82
C SER A 170 -3.39 -15.61 -4.74
N VAL A 171 -2.99 -14.99 -3.61
CA VAL A 171 -1.61 -14.54 -3.38
C VAL A 171 -0.64 -15.72 -3.29
N ASN A 172 -1.05 -16.83 -2.68
CA ASN A 172 -0.19 -18.00 -2.53
C ASN A 172 0.12 -18.68 -3.89
N TYR A 173 -0.84 -18.67 -4.80
CA TYR A 173 -0.71 -19.16 -6.18
C TYR A 173 -0.44 -18.05 -7.21
N ARG A 174 0.09 -16.91 -6.76
CA ARG A 174 0.37 -15.78 -7.66
C ARG A 174 1.35 -16.17 -8.78
N GLY A 175 1.03 -15.79 -10.01
CA GLY A 175 1.83 -16.08 -11.20
C GLY A 175 1.91 -17.56 -11.61
N THR A 176 1.17 -18.48 -10.96
CA THR A 176 1.26 -19.93 -11.28
C THR A 176 0.17 -20.43 -12.21
N LYS A 177 -0.86 -19.63 -12.55
CA LYS A 177 -2.04 -20.06 -13.33
C LYS A 177 -2.73 -21.32 -12.78
N HIS A 178 -2.87 -21.42 -11.46
CA HIS A 178 -3.35 -22.65 -10.83
C HIS A 178 -4.84 -22.89 -11.10
N ILE A 179 -5.15 -23.92 -11.89
CA ILE A 179 -6.49 -24.22 -12.42
C ILE A 179 -7.57 -24.31 -11.32
N LYS A 180 -7.26 -24.91 -10.17
CA LYS A 180 -8.27 -25.06 -9.10
C LYS A 180 -8.66 -23.70 -8.51
N VAL A 181 -7.68 -22.81 -8.30
CA VAL A 181 -7.93 -21.46 -7.78
C VAL A 181 -8.66 -20.64 -8.85
N THR A 182 -8.24 -20.75 -10.12
CA THR A 182 -8.95 -20.13 -11.26
C THR A 182 -10.43 -20.51 -11.28
N LYS A 183 -10.76 -21.79 -11.09
CA LYS A 183 -12.16 -22.26 -11.06
C LYS A 183 -12.95 -21.67 -9.90
N VAL A 184 -12.36 -21.61 -8.70
CA VAL A 184 -13.00 -20.98 -7.53
C VAL A 184 -13.30 -19.50 -7.82
N LEU A 185 -12.31 -18.76 -8.34
CA LEU A 185 -12.46 -17.35 -8.67
C LEU A 185 -13.49 -17.10 -9.77
N ALA A 186 -13.49 -17.93 -10.82
CA ALA A 186 -14.35 -17.78 -11.99
C ALA A 186 -15.85 -17.91 -11.65
N VAL A 187 -16.21 -18.68 -10.62
CA VAL A 187 -17.61 -18.80 -10.17
C VAL A 187 -18.16 -17.47 -9.64
N HIS A 188 -17.29 -16.61 -9.11
CA HIS A 188 -17.67 -15.32 -8.55
C HIS A 188 -17.59 -14.17 -9.55
N ILE A 189 -17.00 -14.37 -10.74
CA ILE A 189 -16.77 -13.32 -11.74
C ILE A 189 -17.83 -13.46 -12.86
N PRO A 190 -18.80 -12.53 -12.98
CA PRO A 190 -19.89 -12.63 -13.95
C PRO A 190 -19.42 -12.83 -15.40
N SER A 191 -18.39 -12.11 -15.84
CA SER A 191 -17.86 -12.19 -17.22
C SER A 191 -17.22 -13.53 -17.57
N LEU A 192 -16.95 -14.39 -16.58
CA LEU A 192 -16.38 -15.73 -16.79
C LEU A 192 -17.42 -16.85 -16.70
N LEU A 193 -18.67 -16.52 -16.38
CA LEU A 193 -19.76 -17.49 -16.29
C LEU A 193 -20.29 -17.85 -17.70
N PRO A 194 -20.71 -19.10 -17.94
CA PRO A 194 -21.33 -19.49 -19.20
C PRO A 194 -22.61 -18.66 -19.51
N ALA A 195 -22.84 -18.37 -20.78
CA ALA A 195 -24.04 -17.64 -21.21
C ALA A 195 -25.31 -18.38 -20.75
N GLY A 196 -26.17 -17.70 -19.99
CA GLY A 196 -27.44 -18.24 -19.47
C GLY A 196 -27.38 -18.80 -18.04
N SER A 197 -26.23 -18.84 -17.37
CA SER A 197 -26.19 -19.12 -15.93
C SER A 197 -26.58 -17.88 -15.13
N ASN A 198 -27.43 -18.04 -14.12
CA ASN A 198 -27.70 -16.97 -13.18
C ASN A 198 -26.44 -16.72 -12.34
N PRO A 199 -25.96 -15.46 -12.24
CA PRO A 199 -24.92 -15.14 -11.28
C PRO A 199 -25.44 -15.47 -9.89
N PHE A 200 -24.65 -16.16 -9.09
CA PHE A 200 -24.96 -16.30 -7.67
C PHE A 200 -25.01 -14.89 -7.04
N GLU A 201 -25.98 -14.65 -6.16
CA GLU A 201 -26.05 -13.42 -5.36
C GLU A 201 -24.85 -13.39 -4.40
N HIS A 202 -23.73 -12.87 -4.88
CA HIS A 202 -22.54 -12.60 -4.09
C HIS A 202 -22.39 -11.11 -3.89
N THR A 203 -21.83 -10.72 -2.74
CA THR A 203 -21.58 -9.31 -2.46
C THR A 203 -20.49 -8.75 -3.36
N THR A 204 -20.59 -7.47 -3.68
CA THR A 204 -19.62 -6.74 -4.52
C THR A 204 -18.19 -6.91 -4.02
N ARG A 205 -18.00 -7.03 -2.70
CA ARG A 205 -16.68 -7.26 -2.06
C ARG A 205 -16.05 -8.61 -2.44
N ILE A 206 -16.83 -9.69 -2.50
CA ILE A 206 -16.34 -11.01 -2.92
C ILE A 206 -15.98 -10.99 -4.42
N ILE A 207 -16.78 -10.29 -5.24
CA ILE A 207 -16.52 -10.11 -6.67
C ILE A 207 -15.21 -9.34 -6.86
N ALA A 208 -15.05 -8.17 -6.22
CA ALA A 208 -13.82 -7.38 -6.27
C ALA A 208 -12.59 -8.19 -5.85
N THR A 209 -12.73 -8.98 -4.78
CA THR A 209 -11.66 -9.89 -4.30
C THR A 209 -11.30 -10.95 -5.32
N SER A 210 -12.30 -11.52 -5.99
CA SER A 210 -12.11 -12.57 -6.99
C SER A 210 -11.47 -12.02 -8.26
N ILE A 211 -11.87 -10.81 -8.70
CA ILE A 211 -11.27 -10.08 -9.81
C ILE A 211 -9.78 -9.81 -9.54
N LEU A 212 -9.46 -9.20 -8.39
CA LEU A 212 -8.05 -8.95 -8.03
C LEU A 212 -7.27 -10.27 -7.88
N GLY A 213 -7.89 -11.27 -7.27
CA GLY A 213 -7.33 -12.61 -7.11
C GLY A 213 -6.97 -13.26 -8.44
N MET A 214 -7.81 -13.12 -9.46
CA MET A 214 -7.53 -13.57 -10.82
C MET A 214 -6.29 -12.86 -11.39
N GLY A 215 -6.21 -11.54 -11.18
CA GLY A 215 -5.04 -10.74 -11.53
C GLY A 215 -3.74 -11.25 -10.90
N LEU A 216 -3.78 -11.60 -9.62
CA LEU A 216 -2.63 -12.14 -8.88
C LEU A 216 -2.23 -13.53 -9.39
N VAL A 217 -3.17 -14.46 -9.58
CA VAL A 217 -2.89 -15.83 -10.07
C VAL A 217 -2.30 -15.82 -11.48
N TYR A 218 -2.76 -14.91 -12.33
CA TYR A 218 -2.28 -14.72 -13.70
C TYR A 218 -1.23 -13.60 -13.83
N MET A 219 -0.59 -13.21 -12.73
CA MET A 219 0.40 -12.13 -12.74
C MET A 219 1.51 -12.38 -13.77
N LYS A 220 1.86 -11.36 -14.56
CA LYS A 220 2.85 -11.38 -15.66
C LYS A 220 2.59 -12.41 -16.76
N SER A 221 1.41 -13.02 -16.80
CA SER A 221 1.13 -14.06 -17.78
C SER A 221 0.74 -13.57 -19.16
N CYS A 222 0.25 -12.33 -19.26
CA CYS A 222 -0.38 -11.78 -20.47
C CYS A 222 -1.44 -12.73 -21.07
N ASP A 223 -2.21 -13.40 -20.22
CA ASP A 223 -3.28 -14.31 -20.66
C ASP A 223 -4.44 -13.52 -21.27
N ARG A 224 -4.72 -13.77 -22.55
CA ARG A 224 -5.71 -13.00 -23.32
C ARG A 224 -7.12 -13.12 -22.74
N LEU A 225 -7.56 -14.34 -22.43
CA LEU A 225 -8.92 -14.59 -21.96
C LEU A 225 -9.18 -13.86 -20.64
N MET A 226 -8.23 -13.98 -19.70
CA MET A 226 -8.35 -13.31 -18.41
C MET A 226 -8.29 -11.80 -18.57
N ALA A 227 -7.40 -11.25 -19.39
CA ALA A 227 -7.33 -9.81 -19.63
C ALA A 227 -8.63 -9.26 -20.25
N THR A 228 -9.23 -9.98 -21.21
CA THR A 228 -10.52 -9.60 -21.82
C THR A 228 -11.66 -9.64 -20.81
N ALA A 229 -11.73 -10.69 -19.98
CA ALA A 229 -12.77 -10.80 -18.96
C ALA A 229 -12.65 -9.68 -17.91
N MET A 230 -11.43 -9.33 -17.48
CA MET A 230 -11.24 -8.21 -16.55
C MET A 230 -11.59 -6.87 -17.19
N LEU A 231 -11.33 -6.70 -18.49
CA LEU A 231 -11.76 -5.50 -19.22
C LEU A 231 -13.29 -5.40 -19.30
N GLN A 232 -14.00 -6.52 -19.50
CA GLN A 232 -15.47 -6.55 -19.47
C GLN A 232 -16.01 -6.17 -18.09
N GLU A 233 -15.39 -6.63 -16.99
CA GLU A 233 -15.78 -6.21 -15.64
C GLU A 233 -15.50 -4.71 -15.39
N LEU A 234 -14.43 -4.15 -15.97
CA LEU A 234 -14.15 -2.71 -15.92
C LEU A 234 -15.20 -1.89 -16.71
N GLU A 235 -15.67 -2.42 -17.84
CA GLU A 235 -16.67 -1.79 -18.73
C GLU A 235 -18.13 -1.97 -18.24
N LYS A 236 -18.38 -2.95 -17.36
CA LYS A 236 -19.72 -3.38 -16.95
C LYS A 236 -20.63 -2.25 -16.49
N ASP A 237 -20.10 -1.40 -15.61
CA ASP A 237 -20.85 -0.30 -14.99
C ASP A 237 -20.57 1.06 -15.66
N ALA A 238 -19.80 1.06 -16.76
CA ALA A 238 -19.38 2.27 -17.44
C ALA A 238 -20.54 3.07 -18.06
N TYR A 239 -21.61 2.38 -18.45
CA TYR A 239 -22.80 2.95 -19.11
C TYR A 239 -24.07 2.82 -18.28
N SER A 240 -24.00 2.20 -17.10
CA SER A 240 -25.16 2.01 -16.24
C SER A 240 -25.54 3.32 -15.56
N ASN A 241 -26.85 3.59 -15.44
CA ASN A 241 -27.34 4.70 -14.64
C ASN A 241 -26.91 4.55 -13.18
N PRO A 242 -26.29 5.56 -12.55
CA PRO A 242 -25.83 5.47 -11.16
C PRO A 242 -26.90 5.03 -10.16
N SER A 243 -28.17 5.37 -10.41
CA SER A 243 -29.30 4.99 -9.56
C SER A 243 -29.62 3.48 -9.57
N ASN A 244 -29.14 2.72 -10.55
CA ASN A 244 -29.39 1.28 -10.69
C ASN A 244 -28.20 0.42 -10.26
N LEU A 245 -27.09 1.06 -9.83
CA LEU A 245 -25.86 0.36 -9.46
C LEU A 245 -25.95 -0.13 -8.01
N GLY A 246 -25.44 -1.35 -7.78
CA GLY A 246 -25.30 -1.91 -6.43
C GLY A 246 -24.27 -1.11 -5.61
N SER A 247 -24.20 -1.35 -4.29
CA SER A 247 -23.16 -0.73 -3.46
C SER A 247 -21.76 -1.18 -3.86
N ASP A 248 -20.77 -0.29 -3.66
CA ASP A 248 -19.32 -0.53 -3.81
C ASP A 248 -18.85 -0.99 -5.21
N TYR A 249 -19.64 -0.71 -6.25
CA TYR A 249 -19.33 -1.07 -7.64
C TYR A 249 -18.04 -0.41 -8.14
N GLU A 250 -17.68 0.79 -7.64
CA GLU A 250 -16.42 1.45 -7.98
C GLU A 250 -15.19 0.62 -7.55
N GLY A 251 -15.31 -0.11 -6.43
CA GLY A 251 -14.27 -1.00 -5.92
C GLY A 251 -14.02 -2.20 -6.83
N CYS A 252 -15.06 -2.72 -7.49
CA CYS A 252 -14.93 -3.77 -8.52
C CYS A 252 -14.19 -3.26 -9.76
N ALA A 253 -14.55 -2.06 -10.25
CA ALA A 253 -13.89 -1.46 -11.40
C ALA A 253 -12.41 -1.17 -11.11
N LEU A 254 -12.08 -0.64 -9.92
CA LEU A 254 -10.69 -0.46 -9.51
C LEU A 254 -9.95 -1.80 -9.40
N ALA A 255 -10.57 -2.83 -8.81
CA ALA A 255 -10.01 -4.16 -8.72
C ALA A 255 -9.72 -4.76 -10.10
N ALA A 256 -10.61 -4.54 -11.08
CA ALA A 256 -10.42 -4.96 -12.46
C ALA A 256 -9.24 -4.25 -13.12
N GLY A 257 -9.09 -2.94 -12.88
CA GLY A 257 -7.92 -2.16 -13.31
C GLY A 257 -6.60 -2.71 -12.76
N PHE A 258 -6.54 -2.97 -11.45
CA PHE A 258 -5.39 -3.63 -10.84
C PHE A 258 -5.17 -5.04 -11.41
N ALA A 259 -6.22 -5.83 -11.63
CA ALA A 259 -6.11 -7.18 -12.16
C ALA A 259 -5.51 -7.19 -13.58
N ILE A 260 -5.98 -6.31 -14.47
CA ILE A 260 -5.39 -6.10 -15.81
C ILE A 260 -3.92 -5.70 -15.66
N GLY A 261 -3.63 -4.77 -14.75
CA GLY A 261 -2.27 -4.32 -14.45
C GLY A 261 -1.35 -5.45 -13.94
N PHE A 262 -1.83 -6.35 -13.09
CA PHE A 262 -1.07 -7.51 -12.62
C PHE A 262 -0.85 -8.54 -13.74
N ILE A 263 -1.86 -8.82 -14.57
CA ILE A 263 -1.75 -9.77 -15.71
C ILE A 263 -0.73 -9.28 -16.74
N THR A 264 -0.74 -7.98 -17.05
CA THR A 264 0.10 -7.33 -18.07
C THR A 264 1.35 -6.64 -17.52
N LEU A 265 1.68 -6.91 -16.25
CA LEU A 265 2.67 -6.17 -15.47
C LEU A 265 4.02 -6.01 -16.17
N GLY A 266 4.36 -4.76 -16.54
CA GLY A 266 5.62 -4.40 -17.19
C GLY A 266 5.82 -5.01 -18.59
N ALA A 267 4.75 -5.49 -19.25
CA ALA A 267 4.84 -6.07 -20.59
C ALA A 267 5.12 -4.99 -21.66
N GLY A 268 4.67 -3.76 -21.45
CA GLY A 268 4.80 -2.66 -22.39
C GLY A 268 4.17 -2.98 -23.75
N ASN A 269 4.88 -2.66 -24.85
CA ASN A 269 4.42 -2.99 -26.20
C ASN A 269 4.68 -4.46 -26.59
N ARG A 270 5.26 -5.31 -25.73
CA ARG A 270 5.59 -6.71 -26.06
C ARG A 270 4.36 -7.64 -26.07
N LEU A 271 3.18 -7.07 -26.25
CA LEU A 271 1.86 -7.70 -26.12
C LEU A 271 1.41 -8.36 -27.43
N LEU A 272 2.30 -9.07 -28.13
CA LEU A 272 2.00 -9.73 -29.43
C LEU A 272 0.73 -10.61 -29.39
N ASN A 273 0.37 -11.14 -28.22
CA ASN A 273 -0.83 -11.97 -28.02
C ASN A 273 -2.13 -11.18 -27.72
N ILE A 274 -2.04 -9.87 -27.43
CA ILE A 274 -3.15 -8.99 -27.00
C ILE A 274 -3.35 -7.82 -27.98
N GLU A 275 -2.49 -7.66 -29.00
CA GLU A 275 -2.57 -6.57 -30.00
C GLU A 275 -3.92 -6.51 -30.75
N GLU A 276 -4.59 -7.65 -31.00
CA GLU A 276 -5.93 -7.67 -31.60
C GLU A 276 -7.03 -7.08 -30.69
N LEU A 277 -6.79 -6.99 -29.37
CA LEU A 277 -7.80 -6.49 -28.43
C LEU A 277 -7.91 -4.97 -28.40
N HIS A 278 -6.96 -4.25 -29.03
CA HIS A 278 -6.76 -2.81 -28.86
C HIS A 278 -6.82 -2.38 -27.37
N LEU A 279 -6.34 -3.24 -26.45
CA LEU A 279 -6.51 -3.07 -25.00
C LEU A 279 -6.06 -1.69 -24.52
N ARG A 280 -4.91 -1.21 -25.03
CA ARG A 280 -4.42 0.14 -24.75
C ARG A 280 -5.43 1.22 -25.13
N ASN A 281 -5.97 1.17 -26.35
CA ASN A 281 -6.88 2.19 -26.85
C ASN A 281 -8.20 2.16 -26.08
N LYS A 282 -8.71 0.96 -25.75
CA LYS A 282 -9.89 0.80 -24.88
C LYS A 282 -9.66 1.39 -23.48
N LEU A 283 -8.52 1.11 -22.86
CA LEU A 283 -8.17 1.70 -21.57
C LEU A 283 -8.06 3.22 -21.64
N TYR A 284 -7.54 3.79 -22.73
CA TYR A 284 -7.56 5.24 -22.94
C TYR A 284 -8.99 5.79 -23.08
N SER A 285 -9.84 5.10 -23.83
CA SER A 285 -11.25 5.48 -23.96
C SER A 285 -11.95 5.47 -22.59
N LEU A 286 -11.69 4.45 -21.76
CA LEU A 286 -12.24 4.33 -20.41
C LEU A 286 -11.67 5.36 -19.42
N MET A 287 -10.44 5.83 -19.64
CA MET A 287 -9.81 6.87 -18.82
C MET A 287 -10.28 8.28 -19.18
N SER A 288 -10.44 8.57 -20.48
CA SER A 288 -10.69 9.91 -21.00
C SER A 288 -12.15 10.15 -21.41
N GLY A 289 -12.97 9.10 -21.47
CA GLY A 289 -14.37 9.15 -21.90
C GLY A 289 -14.57 9.46 -23.38
N HIS A 290 -13.49 9.48 -24.16
CA HIS A 290 -13.54 9.68 -25.60
C HIS A 290 -13.87 8.34 -26.25
N VAL A 291 -15.05 8.24 -26.85
CA VAL A 291 -15.42 7.10 -27.67
C VAL A 291 -14.69 7.26 -29.01
N ASP A 292 -13.83 6.32 -29.37
CA ASP A 292 -13.19 6.28 -30.69
C ASP A 292 -14.28 6.18 -31.76
N LEU A 293 -14.57 7.31 -32.43
CA LEU A 293 -15.58 7.41 -33.50
C LEU A 293 -15.24 6.54 -34.72
N GLU A 294 -14.03 5.98 -34.81
CA GLU A 294 -13.58 5.20 -35.96
C GLU A 294 -14.24 3.82 -36.05
N ASN A 295 -14.61 3.20 -34.92
CA ASN A 295 -15.20 1.85 -34.92
C ASN A 295 -16.70 1.79 -35.27
N GLN A 296 -17.39 2.93 -35.37
CA GLN A 296 -18.79 2.97 -35.82
C GLN A 296 -18.93 3.05 -37.35
N SER A 297 -17.82 3.18 -38.09
CA SER A 297 -17.86 3.35 -39.55
C SER A 297 -17.96 2.04 -40.35
N ASN A 298 -17.87 0.87 -39.69
CA ASN A 298 -17.88 -0.44 -40.36
C ASN A 298 -19.19 -1.26 -40.22
N GLU A 299 -20.21 -0.75 -39.53
CA GLU A 299 -21.56 -1.31 -39.65
C GLU A 299 -22.32 -0.55 -40.75
N GLN A 300 -22.44 -1.18 -41.92
CA GLN A 300 -23.31 -0.69 -42.99
C GLN A 300 -24.72 -0.43 -42.44
N PRO A 301 -25.32 0.74 -42.70
CA PRO A 301 -26.68 1.02 -42.27
C PRO A 301 -27.63 0.09 -43.04
N LYS A 302 -28.21 -0.89 -42.35
CA LYS A 302 -29.36 -1.62 -42.89
C LYS A 302 -30.51 -0.64 -43.01
N GLU A 303 -30.86 -0.30 -44.25
CA GLU A 303 -32.04 0.51 -44.59
C GLU A 303 -33.30 -0.18 -44.06
N GLY A 304 -33.82 0.32 -42.95
CA GLY A 304 -35.15 0.05 -42.41
C GLY A 304 -35.88 1.38 -42.20
N PRO A 305 -37.21 1.43 -42.36
CA PRO A 305 -37.92 2.69 -42.53
C PRO A 305 -37.96 3.49 -41.21
N ALA A 306 -37.66 4.77 -41.37
CA ALA A 306 -37.73 5.86 -40.41
C ALA A 306 -38.72 5.67 -39.24
N THR A 307 -38.18 5.28 -38.08
CA THR A 307 -38.74 5.61 -36.78
C THR A 307 -37.77 6.52 -36.03
N LYS A 308 -38.36 7.53 -35.39
CA LYS A 308 -37.71 8.67 -34.75
C LYS A 308 -36.95 8.22 -33.49
N THR A 309 -35.67 7.87 -33.59
CA THR A 309 -34.78 7.70 -32.42
C THR A 309 -33.37 8.23 -32.71
N ARG A 310 -33.28 9.45 -33.26
CA ARG A 310 -31.98 10.15 -33.42
C ARG A 310 -31.65 11.08 -32.25
N SER A 311 -32.48 11.08 -31.19
CA SER A 311 -32.37 11.96 -30.02
C SER A 311 -31.97 11.24 -28.71
N GLU A 312 -32.00 9.91 -28.65
CA GLU A 312 -31.71 9.16 -27.40
C GLU A 312 -30.25 8.70 -27.30
N ASN A 313 -29.48 8.72 -28.40
CA ASN A 313 -28.07 8.29 -28.41
C ASN A 313 -27.08 9.31 -27.80
N ARG A 314 -27.55 10.45 -27.25
CA ARG A 314 -26.70 11.42 -26.54
C ARG A 314 -26.65 11.22 -25.03
N GLU A 315 -27.47 10.33 -24.47
CA GLU A 315 -27.71 10.27 -23.02
C GLU A 315 -26.80 9.32 -22.23
N HIS A 316 -26.01 8.46 -22.87
CA HIS A 316 -25.10 7.55 -22.14
C HIS A 316 -23.65 8.06 -22.19
N ARG A 317 -23.40 9.19 -21.52
CA ARG A 317 -22.02 9.59 -21.20
C ARG A 317 -21.42 8.57 -20.25
N MET A 318 -20.26 8.03 -20.62
CA MET A 318 -19.52 7.07 -19.80
C MET A 318 -19.27 7.63 -18.40
N ASN A 319 -19.52 6.83 -17.37
CA ASN A 319 -19.28 7.22 -15.98
C ASN A 319 -17.78 7.12 -15.66
N LEU A 320 -17.08 8.25 -15.86
CA LEU A 320 -15.65 8.36 -15.60
C LEU A 320 -15.29 8.15 -14.13
N ASP A 321 -16.21 8.36 -13.19
CA ASP A 321 -15.94 8.15 -11.77
C ASP A 321 -15.61 6.69 -11.44
N VAL A 322 -16.08 5.76 -12.28
CA VAL A 322 -15.92 4.31 -12.11
C VAL A 322 -14.73 3.81 -12.90
N THR A 323 -14.66 4.19 -14.19
CA THR A 323 -13.71 3.58 -15.14
C THR A 323 -12.34 4.22 -15.09
N SER A 324 -12.26 5.52 -14.80
CA SER A 324 -11.01 6.29 -14.90
C SER A 324 -9.93 5.79 -13.93
N PRO A 325 -10.18 5.61 -12.61
CA PRO A 325 -9.15 5.11 -11.69
C PRO A 325 -8.59 3.75 -12.09
N GLY A 326 -9.46 2.80 -12.42
CA GLY A 326 -9.06 1.45 -12.83
C GLY A 326 -8.25 1.46 -14.13
N ALA A 327 -8.69 2.22 -15.13
CA ALA A 327 -7.99 2.33 -16.41
C ALA A 327 -6.62 3.00 -16.28
N THR A 328 -6.51 4.09 -15.50
CA THR A 328 -5.24 4.77 -15.25
C THR A 328 -4.22 3.87 -14.56
N ILE A 329 -4.63 3.13 -13.52
CA ILE A 329 -3.76 2.17 -12.84
C ILE A 329 -3.35 1.02 -13.75
N ALA A 330 -4.29 0.48 -14.54
CA ALA A 330 -3.99 -0.58 -15.50
C ALA A 330 -2.92 -0.14 -16.51
N LEU A 331 -3.06 1.05 -17.09
CA LEU A 331 -2.07 1.63 -18.02
C LEU A 331 -0.70 1.83 -17.35
N GLY A 332 -0.68 2.39 -16.13
CA GLY A 332 0.54 2.59 -15.36
C GLY A 332 1.29 1.29 -15.06
N LEU A 333 0.57 0.22 -14.67
CA LEU A 333 1.16 -1.09 -14.37
C LEU A 333 1.56 -1.87 -15.64
N MET A 334 0.78 -1.78 -16.72
CA MET A 334 1.07 -2.41 -18.00
C MET A 334 2.38 -1.90 -18.61
N TYR A 335 2.62 -0.59 -18.50
CA TYR A 335 3.81 0.10 -19.02
C TYR A 335 4.87 0.42 -17.94
N LEU A 336 4.77 -0.20 -16.77
CA LEU A 336 5.67 0.01 -15.64
C LEU A 336 7.14 -0.15 -16.04
N LYS A 337 7.94 0.91 -15.82
CA LYS A 337 9.39 0.98 -16.14
C LYS A 337 9.75 0.72 -17.61
N THR A 338 8.83 0.99 -18.53
CA THR A 338 9.08 0.81 -19.97
C THR A 338 9.67 2.04 -20.64
N GLU A 339 9.62 3.21 -19.98
CA GLU A 339 10.10 4.50 -20.50
C GLU A 339 9.42 4.90 -21.84
N ASN A 340 8.20 4.42 -22.07
CA ASN A 340 7.45 4.72 -23.29
C ASN A 340 6.80 6.11 -23.20
N LYS A 341 7.52 7.13 -23.65
CA LYS A 341 7.07 8.53 -23.69
C LYS A 341 5.71 8.71 -24.36
N LYS A 342 5.48 8.06 -25.50
CA LYS A 342 4.20 8.19 -26.23
C LYS A 342 3.02 7.84 -25.35
N VAL A 343 3.12 6.77 -24.56
CA VAL A 343 2.05 6.36 -23.65
C VAL A 343 1.95 7.30 -22.46
N ALA A 344 3.10 7.69 -21.89
CA ALA A 344 3.15 8.63 -20.78
C ALA A 344 2.48 9.98 -21.13
N ASP A 345 2.72 10.51 -22.33
CA ASP A 345 2.14 11.78 -22.82
C ASP A 345 0.61 11.69 -22.97
N HIS A 346 0.05 10.51 -23.27
CA HIS A 346 -1.42 10.32 -23.36
C HIS A 346 -2.07 10.15 -21.98
N VAL A 347 -1.34 9.66 -20.99
CA VAL A 347 -1.80 9.54 -19.59
C VAL A 347 -1.67 10.88 -18.84
N ASP A 348 -0.81 11.76 -19.34
CA ASP A 348 -0.51 13.05 -18.73
C ASP A 348 -1.74 13.96 -18.58
N ILE A 349 -1.57 14.98 -17.75
CA ILE A 349 -2.58 16.02 -17.57
C ILE A 349 -2.64 16.87 -18.84
N LEU A 350 -3.83 17.04 -19.40
CA LEU A 350 -4.01 17.92 -20.56
C LEU A 350 -3.72 19.37 -20.18
N GLU A 351 -2.96 20.07 -21.02
CA GLU A 351 -2.46 21.44 -20.77
C GLU A 351 -3.54 22.55 -20.91
N THR A 352 -4.82 22.18 -20.99
CA THR A 352 -5.92 23.13 -21.24
C THR A 352 -6.64 23.50 -19.95
N MET A 353 -6.79 24.79 -19.65
CA MET A 353 -7.43 25.26 -18.40
C MET A 353 -8.87 24.79 -18.22
N SER A 354 -9.66 24.72 -19.30
CA SER A 354 -11.03 24.21 -19.25
C SER A 354 -11.10 22.77 -18.74
N TYR A 355 -10.01 22.01 -18.85
CA TYR A 355 -9.94 20.61 -18.40
C TYR A 355 -10.06 20.47 -16.88
N LEU A 356 -9.50 21.41 -16.12
CA LEU A 356 -9.57 21.38 -14.65
C LEU A 356 -11.00 21.51 -14.11
N ASN A 357 -11.89 22.19 -14.84
CA ASN A 357 -13.28 22.34 -14.43
C ASN A 357 -14.08 21.02 -14.55
N TYR A 358 -13.61 20.06 -15.33
CA TYR A 358 -14.30 18.80 -15.59
C TYR A 358 -13.67 17.58 -14.91
N VAL A 359 -12.47 17.72 -14.35
CA VAL A 359 -11.68 16.59 -13.85
C VAL A 359 -11.53 16.69 -12.35
N ARG A 360 -11.89 15.61 -11.66
CA ARG A 360 -11.69 15.51 -10.22
C ARG A 360 -10.20 15.54 -9.86
N PRO A 361 -9.80 16.27 -8.81
CA PRO A 361 -8.41 16.33 -8.35
C PRO A 361 -7.79 14.94 -8.07
N ASP A 362 -8.61 14.01 -7.56
CA ASP A 362 -8.25 12.62 -7.30
C ASP A 362 -7.68 11.91 -8.55
N PHE A 363 -8.25 12.18 -9.74
CA PHE A 363 -7.78 11.59 -10.99
C PHE A 363 -6.45 12.18 -11.45
N LEU A 364 -6.21 13.47 -11.15
CA LEU A 364 -4.92 14.11 -11.45
C LEU A 364 -3.80 13.44 -10.65
N LEU A 365 -4.05 13.13 -9.38
CA LEU A 365 -3.10 12.37 -8.55
C LEU A 365 -2.77 11.02 -9.21
N LEU A 366 -3.78 10.23 -9.59
CA LEU A 366 -3.58 8.92 -10.20
C LEU A 366 -2.87 8.99 -11.56
N ARG A 367 -3.12 10.05 -12.35
CA ARG A 367 -2.44 10.26 -13.64
C ARG A 367 -0.97 10.59 -13.47
N VAL A 368 -0.63 11.46 -12.52
CA VAL A 368 0.77 11.74 -12.16
C VAL A 368 1.46 10.46 -11.70
N VAL A 369 0.76 9.63 -10.92
CA VAL A 369 1.28 8.33 -10.50
C VAL A 369 1.53 7.43 -11.71
N ALA A 370 0.53 7.21 -12.55
CA ALA A 370 0.64 6.32 -13.71
C ALA A 370 1.72 6.79 -14.69
N LYS A 371 1.77 8.09 -15.04
CA LYS A 371 2.81 8.68 -15.90
C LYS A 371 4.22 8.39 -15.38
N ASN A 372 4.46 8.64 -14.09
CA ASN A 372 5.79 8.47 -13.50
C ASN A 372 6.14 7.00 -13.21
N LEU A 373 5.15 6.10 -13.08
CA LEU A 373 5.40 4.66 -13.09
C LEU A 373 5.90 4.18 -14.46
N ILE A 374 5.44 4.80 -15.55
CA ILE A 374 5.90 4.50 -16.92
C ILE A 374 7.30 5.09 -17.15
N MET A 375 7.47 6.36 -16.81
CA MET A 375 8.73 7.13 -16.86
C MET A 375 9.49 7.00 -15.54
N TRP A 376 9.91 5.78 -15.21
CA TRP A 376 10.50 5.45 -13.91
C TRP A 376 11.89 6.05 -13.71
N SER A 377 12.67 6.13 -14.80
CA SER A 377 14.05 6.61 -14.77
C SER A 377 14.18 8.11 -14.54
N THR A 378 13.13 8.88 -14.82
CA THR A 378 13.13 10.34 -14.72
C THR A 378 12.79 10.85 -13.31
N ILE A 379 12.41 9.97 -12.38
CA ILE A 379 12.04 10.34 -11.01
C ILE A 379 13.29 10.78 -10.25
N GLU A 380 13.37 12.07 -9.95
CA GLU A 380 14.46 12.67 -9.18
C GLU A 380 14.01 13.13 -7.79
N PRO A 381 14.84 12.94 -6.75
CA PRO A 381 14.53 13.34 -5.38
C PRO A 381 14.84 14.83 -5.16
N THR A 382 14.22 15.71 -5.94
CA THR A 382 14.42 17.17 -5.87
C THR A 382 13.09 17.90 -5.81
N ALA A 383 13.03 19.03 -5.10
CA ALA A 383 11.84 19.87 -5.07
C ALA A 383 11.49 20.39 -6.47
N THR A 384 12.51 20.72 -7.29
CA THR A 384 12.35 21.15 -8.68
C THR A 384 11.68 20.09 -9.55
N TRP A 385 11.93 18.80 -9.31
CA TRP A 385 11.27 17.73 -10.04
C TRP A 385 9.79 17.60 -9.66
N ILE A 386 9.46 17.74 -8.36
CA ILE A 386 8.07 17.73 -7.89
C ILE A 386 7.31 18.90 -8.48
N ASP A 387 7.88 20.10 -8.39
CA ASP A 387 7.25 21.32 -8.88
C ASP A 387 7.14 21.31 -10.42
N GLY A 388 8.06 20.61 -11.12
CA GLY A 388 8.00 20.36 -12.56
C GLY A 388 6.91 19.37 -13.02
N GLN A 389 6.18 18.73 -12.10
CA GLN A 389 4.98 17.95 -12.46
C GLN A 389 3.73 18.83 -12.63
N LEU A 390 3.79 20.09 -12.18
CA LEU A 390 2.67 21.03 -12.32
C LEU A 390 2.61 21.55 -13.75
N PRO A 391 1.42 21.52 -14.40
CA PRO A 391 1.25 22.15 -15.70
C PRO A 391 1.59 23.64 -15.70
N ASP A 392 2.23 24.13 -16.76
CA ASP A 392 2.68 25.52 -16.90
C ASP A 392 1.58 26.56 -16.64
N PHE A 393 0.34 26.25 -17.01
CA PHE A 393 -0.79 27.16 -16.85
C PHE A 393 -1.18 27.39 -15.38
N ILE A 394 -0.89 26.43 -14.48
CA ILE A 394 -1.10 26.57 -13.04
C ILE A 394 0.03 27.42 -12.43
N THR A 395 1.26 27.18 -12.88
CA THR A 395 2.45 27.87 -12.38
C THR A 395 2.46 29.35 -12.78
N LYS A 396 2.09 29.68 -14.03
CA LYS A 396 2.08 31.08 -14.54
C LYS A 396 1.07 31.96 -13.80
N ARG A 397 -0.12 31.44 -13.46
CA ARG A 397 -1.16 32.20 -12.75
C ARG A 397 -0.79 32.56 -11.30
N SER A 398 0.10 31.80 -10.64
CA SER A 398 0.59 32.20 -9.31
C SER A 398 1.34 33.55 -9.32
N ASN A 399 1.84 33.97 -10.48
CA ASN A 399 2.56 35.22 -10.67
C ASN A 399 1.72 36.36 -11.28
N GLU A 400 0.57 36.05 -11.89
CA GLU A 400 -0.31 37.00 -12.58
C GLU A 400 -1.65 37.11 -11.84
N GLN A 401 -1.92 38.27 -11.22
CA GLN A 401 -3.13 38.57 -10.45
C GLN A 401 -4.37 38.76 -11.37
N ASP A 402 -4.71 37.77 -12.19
CA ASP A 402 -5.88 37.84 -13.07
C ASP A 402 -7.13 37.24 -12.38
N GLU A 403 -8.09 38.15 -12.13
CA GLU A 403 -9.28 37.99 -11.30
C GLU A 403 -10.44 37.18 -11.91
N GLU A 404 -10.40 36.73 -13.16
CA GLU A 404 -11.61 36.13 -13.77
C GLU A 404 -11.32 34.78 -14.46
N GLY A 405 -11.86 33.68 -13.89
CA GLY A 405 -12.14 32.47 -14.67
C GLY A 405 -12.12 31.11 -13.96
N LEU A 406 -11.51 30.95 -12.79
CA LEU A 406 -11.45 29.66 -12.08
C LEU A 406 -11.43 29.86 -10.57
N ASP A 407 -12.23 29.07 -9.83
CA ASP A 407 -12.24 29.04 -8.37
C ASP A 407 -10.82 28.78 -7.85
N GLU A 408 -10.32 29.70 -7.01
CA GLU A 408 -8.98 29.62 -6.39
C GLU A 408 -8.80 28.28 -5.64
N GLU A 409 -9.87 27.80 -5.00
CA GLU A 409 -9.89 26.52 -4.28
C GLU A 409 -9.77 25.30 -5.19
N MET A 410 -10.37 25.29 -6.38
CA MET A 410 -10.22 24.19 -7.35
C MET A 410 -8.77 24.07 -7.84
N SER A 411 -8.12 25.22 -8.05
CA SER A 411 -6.70 25.27 -8.40
C SER A 411 -5.84 24.71 -7.28
N LYS A 412 -6.12 25.07 -6.02
CA LYS A 412 -5.42 24.52 -4.84
C LYS A 412 -5.60 23.00 -4.74
N GLN A 413 -6.82 22.49 -4.91
CA GLN A 413 -7.11 21.05 -4.86
C GLN A 413 -6.31 20.28 -5.94
N ALA A 414 -6.24 20.80 -7.16
CA ALA A 414 -5.45 20.22 -8.24
C ALA A 414 -3.94 20.22 -7.91
N ILE A 415 -3.40 21.35 -7.44
CA ILE A 415 -1.98 21.48 -7.04
C ILE A 415 -1.63 20.45 -5.96
N TYR A 416 -2.42 20.39 -4.88
CA TYR A 416 -2.13 19.49 -3.77
C TYR A 416 -2.22 18.01 -4.18
N SER A 417 -3.17 17.66 -5.05
CA SER A 417 -3.33 16.30 -5.57
C SER A 417 -2.14 15.89 -6.46
N ILE A 418 -1.67 16.78 -7.33
CA ILE A 418 -0.50 16.54 -8.20
C ILE A 418 0.76 16.36 -7.37
N ILE A 419 1.00 17.25 -6.39
CA ILE A 419 2.17 17.16 -5.50
C ILE A 419 2.13 15.87 -4.69
N ALA A 420 0.98 15.48 -4.16
CA ALA A 420 0.83 14.22 -3.43
C ALA A 420 1.15 13.00 -4.31
N GLY A 421 0.66 12.98 -5.56
CA GLY A 421 0.96 11.92 -6.52
C GLY A 421 2.44 11.82 -6.86
N ALA A 422 3.11 12.96 -7.07
CA ALA A 422 4.55 13.02 -7.31
C ALA A 422 5.35 12.48 -6.10
N CYS A 423 4.94 12.83 -4.89
CA CYS A 423 5.57 12.35 -3.65
C CYS A 423 5.38 10.84 -3.45
N LEU A 424 4.21 10.30 -3.83
CA LEU A 424 3.97 8.85 -3.83
C LEU A 424 4.95 8.12 -4.77
N CYS A 425 5.18 8.66 -5.99
CA CYS A 425 6.14 8.10 -6.94
C CYS A 425 7.57 8.09 -6.40
N ILE A 426 8.00 9.17 -5.75
CA ILE A 426 9.30 9.22 -5.07
C ILE A 426 9.38 8.13 -3.99
N GLY A 427 8.34 7.99 -3.16
CA GLY A 427 8.27 6.94 -2.14
C GLY A 427 8.35 5.52 -2.72
N LEU A 428 7.66 5.26 -3.83
CA LEU A 428 7.71 3.98 -4.55
C LEU A 428 9.08 3.73 -5.20
N ARG A 429 9.71 4.75 -5.81
CA ARG A 429 11.02 4.64 -6.47
C ARG A 429 12.14 4.31 -5.51
N PHE A 430 12.11 4.94 -4.34
CA PHE A 430 13.16 4.88 -3.34
C PHE A 430 12.76 4.05 -2.11
N ALA A 431 11.74 3.20 -2.23
CA ALA A 431 11.28 2.32 -1.15
C ALA A 431 12.43 1.44 -0.62
N GLY A 432 12.65 1.50 0.70
CA GLY A 432 13.71 0.76 1.39
C GLY A 432 15.14 1.19 1.06
N SER A 433 15.35 2.32 0.36
CA SER A 433 16.69 2.80 -0.03
C SER A 433 17.43 3.55 1.08
N LYS A 434 16.70 4.09 2.07
CA LYS A 434 17.24 4.94 3.15
C LYS A 434 18.01 6.18 2.65
N ASN A 435 17.59 6.74 1.52
CA ASN A 435 18.23 7.93 0.95
C ASN A 435 17.81 9.19 1.72
N GLU A 436 18.75 9.86 2.37
CA GLU A 436 18.47 11.07 3.15
C GLU A 436 18.00 12.27 2.31
N LYS A 437 18.45 12.39 1.06
CA LYS A 437 17.99 13.47 0.17
C LYS A 437 16.50 13.36 -0.13
N VAL A 438 16.04 12.13 -0.35
CA VAL A 438 14.61 11.84 -0.55
C VAL A 438 13.83 12.22 0.70
N LEU A 439 14.34 11.82 1.86
CA LEU A 439 13.70 12.10 3.14
C LEU A 439 13.55 13.61 3.38
N GLU A 440 14.59 14.40 3.14
CA GLU A 440 14.56 15.86 3.32
C GLU A 440 13.44 16.52 2.48
N VAL A 441 13.33 16.14 1.20
CA VAL A 441 12.30 16.66 0.30
C VAL A 441 10.89 16.24 0.74
N LEU A 442 10.70 14.96 1.08
CA LEU A 442 9.39 14.46 1.54
C LEU A 442 8.97 15.09 2.87
N LEU A 443 9.88 15.25 3.82
CA LEU A 443 9.60 15.90 5.10
C LEU A 443 9.27 17.38 4.93
N SER A 444 9.99 18.08 4.04
CA SER A 444 9.70 19.49 3.73
C SER A 444 8.27 19.67 3.19
N LYS A 445 7.84 18.80 2.26
CA LYS A 445 6.47 18.82 1.74
C LYS A 445 5.45 18.35 2.80
N LEU A 446 5.76 17.37 3.63
CA LEU A 446 4.90 16.94 4.75
C LEU A 446 4.67 18.08 5.75
N ASP A 447 5.73 18.77 6.17
CA ASP A 447 5.65 19.92 7.09
C ASP A 447 4.85 21.08 6.46
N PHE A 448 4.88 21.23 5.13
CA PHE A 448 4.03 22.17 4.40
C PHE A 448 2.54 21.77 4.48
N PHE A 449 2.19 20.51 4.17
CA PHE A 449 0.80 20.03 4.25
C PHE A 449 0.24 20.05 5.68
N MET A 450 1.05 19.67 6.68
CA MET A 450 0.65 19.72 8.09
C MET A 450 0.31 21.15 8.51
N ARG A 451 1.08 22.16 8.10
CA ARG A 451 0.76 23.57 8.34
C ARG A 451 -0.55 23.99 7.69
N LEU A 452 -0.77 23.60 6.43
CA LEU A 452 -2.04 23.89 5.74
C LEU A 452 -3.24 23.25 6.43
N SER A 453 -3.10 22.07 7.03
CA SER A 453 -4.21 21.41 7.72
C SER A 453 -4.72 22.16 8.96
N THR A 454 -3.93 23.10 9.50
CA THR A 454 -4.30 23.92 10.66
C THR A 454 -5.12 25.16 10.31
N THR A 455 -5.24 25.52 9.03
CA THR A 455 -6.05 26.67 8.63
C THR A 455 -7.54 26.42 8.87
N PRO A 456 -8.31 27.45 9.27
CA PRO A 456 -9.75 27.32 9.51
C PRO A 456 -10.52 27.20 8.18
N ASP A 457 -11.55 26.34 8.17
CA ASP A 457 -12.41 26.11 6.99
C ASP A 457 -13.79 26.71 7.25
N LEU A 458 -14.09 27.83 6.61
CA LEU A 458 -15.37 28.52 6.76
C LEU A 458 -16.35 28.10 5.66
N THR A 459 -15.85 27.83 4.45
CA THR A 459 -16.68 27.50 3.28
C THR A 459 -16.72 26.00 2.98
N ALA A 460 -17.74 25.56 2.24
CA ALA A 460 -17.84 24.17 1.80
C ALA A 460 -16.66 23.74 0.91
N GLN A 461 -16.22 24.61 -0.01
CA GLN A 461 -15.06 24.36 -0.87
C GLN A 461 -13.76 24.22 -0.07
N GLN A 462 -13.55 25.07 0.95
CA GLN A 462 -12.39 24.95 1.85
C GLN A 462 -12.38 23.61 2.60
N ARG A 463 -13.55 23.09 2.99
CA ARG A 463 -13.64 21.75 3.60
C ARG A 463 -13.20 20.65 2.63
N VAL A 464 -13.59 20.74 1.36
CA VAL A 464 -13.12 19.80 0.32
C VAL A 464 -11.60 19.91 0.14
N THR A 465 -11.07 21.13 0.04
CA THR A 465 -9.63 21.36 -0.04
C THR A 465 -8.88 20.77 1.16
N LYS A 466 -9.44 20.86 2.36
CA LYS A 466 -8.84 20.23 3.55
C LYS A 466 -8.88 18.71 3.51
N CYS A 467 -9.93 18.10 2.96
CA CYS A 467 -9.94 16.66 2.71
C CYS A 467 -8.80 16.28 1.76
N THR A 468 -8.59 17.03 0.67
CA THR A 468 -7.44 16.82 -0.24
C THR A 468 -6.10 16.98 0.48
N ILE A 469 -5.96 17.98 1.36
CA ILE A 469 -4.75 18.16 2.19
C ILE A 469 -4.52 16.94 3.09
N LYS A 470 -5.57 16.42 3.74
CA LYS A 470 -5.48 15.21 4.59
C LYS A 470 -5.03 13.99 3.79
N THR A 471 -5.63 13.75 2.62
CA THR A 471 -5.18 12.71 1.69
C THR A 471 -3.71 12.89 1.31
N GLY A 472 -3.27 14.14 1.07
CA GLY A 472 -1.87 14.46 0.82
C GLY A 472 -0.95 14.13 2.00
N ILE A 473 -1.37 14.43 3.24
CA ILE A 473 -0.63 14.06 4.46
C ILE A 473 -0.49 12.53 4.56
N ASP A 474 -1.56 11.77 4.32
CA ASP A 474 -1.55 10.30 4.38
C ASP A 474 -0.57 9.70 3.34
N VAL A 475 -0.61 10.23 2.11
CA VAL A 475 0.30 9.84 1.03
C VAL A 475 1.76 10.20 1.35
N LEU A 476 2.01 11.39 1.88
CA LEU A 476 3.36 11.84 2.26
C LEU A 476 3.92 11.03 3.43
N CYS A 477 3.10 10.71 4.44
CA CYS A 477 3.48 9.87 5.57
C CYS A 477 3.91 8.48 5.11
N THR A 478 3.09 7.86 4.24
CA THR A 478 3.38 6.53 3.71
C THR A 478 4.58 6.55 2.76
N ALA A 479 4.75 7.59 1.93
CA ALA A 479 5.93 7.75 1.07
C ALA A 479 7.24 7.91 1.87
N ALA A 480 7.22 8.73 2.93
CA ALA A 480 8.37 8.90 3.82
C ALA A 480 8.71 7.61 4.57
N ALA A 481 7.69 6.91 5.08
CA ALA A 481 7.84 5.63 5.76
C ALA A 481 8.34 4.51 4.83
N MET A 482 7.86 4.45 3.58
CA MET A 482 8.35 3.50 2.57
C MET A 482 9.83 3.71 2.27
N THR A 483 10.28 4.96 2.13
CA THR A 483 11.69 5.28 1.85
C THR A 483 12.61 4.84 2.99
N MET A 484 12.16 5.06 4.24
CA MET A 484 12.90 4.75 5.47
C MET A 484 12.48 3.42 6.10
N ALA A 485 11.88 2.51 5.34
CA ALA A 485 11.31 1.28 5.85
C ALA A 485 12.36 0.40 6.59
N GLY A 486 12.05 0.04 7.82
CA GLY A 486 12.90 -0.76 8.70
C GLY A 486 14.10 -0.02 9.33
N SER A 487 14.19 1.31 9.19
CA SER A 487 15.30 2.10 9.75
C SER A 487 15.04 2.68 11.14
N GLY A 488 13.78 2.83 11.55
CA GLY A 488 13.46 3.52 12.80
C GLY A 488 13.80 5.03 12.82
N ASN A 489 13.85 5.70 11.66
CA ASN A 489 14.25 7.11 11.57
C ASN A 489 13.41 8.03 12.49
N GLN A 490 14.11 8.78 13.35
CA GLN A 490 13.50 9.63 14.38
C GLN A 490 12.73 10.83 13.81
N GLN A 491 13.18 11.41 12.68
CA GLN A 491 12.53 12.58 12.08
C GLN A 491 11.13 12.23 11.54
N VAL A 492 10.99 11.06 10.90
CA VAL A 492 9.69 10.53 10.47
C VAL A 492 8.83 10.18 11.68
N LEU A 493 9.42 9.49 12.68
CA LEU A 493 8.69 9.09 13.88
C LEU A 493 8.08 10.29 14.62
N HIS A 494 8.80 11.40 14.75
CA HIS A 494 8.31 12.57 15.47
C HIS A 494 7.04 13.16 14.82
N ARG A 495 7.01 13.24 13.48
CA ARG A 495 5.83 13.74 12.74
C ARG A 495 4.67 12.76 12.80
N LEU A 496 4.95 11.47 12.68
CA LEU A 496 3.93 10.42 12.87
C LEU A 496 3.36 10.43 14.30
N GLN A 497 4.17 10.74 15.33
CA GLN A 497 3.70 10.91 16.71
C GLN A 497 2.77 12.12 16.86
N GLN A 498 3.10 13.25 16.24
CA GLN A 498 2.22 14.43 16.25
C GLN A 498 0.87 14.11 15.61
N LEU A 499 0.87 13.44 14.45
CA LEU A 499 -0.35 13.05 13.75
C LEU A 499 -1.13 11.96 14.50
N TYR A 500 -0.44 10.99 15.11
CA TYR A 500 -1.06 9.94 15.92
C TYR A 500 -1.79 10.48 17.16
N ASN A 501 -1.25 11.54 17.76
CA ASN A 501 -1.86 12.19 18.92
C ASN A 501 -3.06 13.08 18.55
N ASN A 502 -3.28 13.36 17.26
CA ASN A 502 -4.42 14.14 16.80
C ASN A 502 -5.70 13.28 16.67
N THR A 503 -6.37 13.05 17.79
CA THR A 503 -7.66 12.33 17.87
C THR A 503 -8.85 13.30 17.84
N THR A 504 -8.82 14.30 16.96
CA THR A 504 -9.96 15.20 16.77
C THR A 504 -11.05 14.53 15.95
N SER A 505 -12.30 14.98 16.10
CA SER A 505 -13.45 14.51 15.30
C SER A 505 -13.29 14.73 13.79
N SER A 506 -12.31 15.55 13.38
CA SER A 506 -12.00 15.78 11.98
C SER A 506 -11.13 14.66 11.37
N THR A 507 -10.44 13.86 12.20
CA THR A 507 -9.59 12.77 11.74
C THR A 507 -10.44 11.52 11.53
N SER A 508 -10.44 10.99 10.31
CA SER A 508 -11.19 9.78 9.96
C SER A 508 -10.42 8.51 10.34
N TYR A 509 -11.13 7.38 10.33
CA TYR A 509 -10.54 6.05 10.49
C TYR A 509 -9.41 5.80 9.48
N GLY A 510 -9.60 6.20 8.22
CA GLY A 510 -8.61 6.05 7.16
C GLY A 510 -7.30 6.79 7.40
N ASN A 511 -7.37 8.02 7.92
CA ASN A 511 -6.17 8.78 8.28
C ASN A 511 -5.37 8.02 9.36
N HIS A 512 -6.07 7.44 10.35
CA HIS A 512 -5.43 6.61 11.37
C HIS A 512 -4.84 5.33 10.78
N ILE A 513 -5.45 4.70 9.77
CA ILE A 513 -4.85 3.58 9.04
C ILE A 513 -3.54 4.03 8.38
N ALA A 514 -3.53 5.14 7.65
CA ALA A 514 -2.34 5.61 6.95
C ALA A 514 -1.17 5.88 7.91
N ILE A 515 -1.45 6.54 9.05
CA ILE A 515 -0.47 6.81 10.11
C ILE A 515 0.00 5.50 10.76
N SER A 516 -0.93 4.59 11.08
CA SER A 516 -0.65 3.27 11.67
C SER A 516 0.25 2.44 10.75
N MET A 517 -0.08 2.33 9.47
CA MET A 517 0.74 1.64 8.48
C MET A 517 2.11 2.29 8.29
N SER A 518 2.19 3.63 8.32
CA SER A 518 3.46 4.36 8.25
C SER A 518 4.37 4.09 9.46
N LEU A 519 3.78 4.06 10.67
CA LEU A 519 4.50 3.67 11.89
C LEU A 519 4.99 2.22 11.80
N GLY A 520 4.16 1.32 11.29
CA GLY A 520 4.54 -0.07 11.04
C GLY A 520 5.69 -0.19 10.03
N LEU A 521 5.62 0.53 8.91
CA LEU A 521 6.64 0.56 7.86
C LEU A 521 8.00 1.04 8.38
N LEU A 522 8.02 2.03 9.27
CA LEU A 522 9.27 2.53 9.84
C LEU A 522 10.05 1.44 10.60
N PHE A 523 9.34 0.46 11.13
CA PHE A 523 9.85 -0.61 11.99
C PHE A 523 9.45 -2.02 11.49
N VAL A 524 9.38 -2.25 10.16
CA VAL A 524 8.91 -3.54 9.59
C VAL A 524 9.64 -4.72 10.22
N GLY A 525 8.88 -5.64 10.81
CA GLY A 525 9.37 -6.82 11.52
C GLY A 525 10.52 -6.50 12.49
N LEU A 526 10.32 -5.48 13.34
CA LEU A 526 11.29 -4.97 14.31
C LEU A 526 12.62 -4.48 13.70
N GLY A 527 12.59 -4.08 12.44
CA GLY A 527 13.79 -3.69 11.69
C GLY A 527 14.55 -4.87 11.07
N GLY A 528 13.97 -6.08 11.03
CA GLY A 528 14.53 -7.23 10.32
C GLY A 528 14.24 -7.23 8.82
N TYR A 529 13.32 -6.38 8.37
CA TYR A 529 12.82 -6.34 6.99
C TYR A 529 12.79 -4.92 6.43
N THR A 530 12.64 -4.84 5.11
CA THR A 530 12.54 -3.61 4.34
C THR A 530 11.84 -3.90 3.01
N LEU A 531 11.78 -2.91 2.10
CA LEU A 531 11.01 -3.00 0.87
C LEU A 531 11.92 -3.11 -0.36
N LYS A 532 11.54 -3.97 -1.31
CA LYS A 532 12.16 -4.07 -2.63
C LYS A 532 11.36 -3.28 -3.67
N THR A 533 12.00 -2.96 -4.79
CA THR A 533 11.41 -2.15 -5.87
C THR A 533 11.23 -2.94 -7.18
N THR A 534 11.04 -4.26 -7.11
CA THR A 534 10.72 -5.09 -8.30
C THR A 534 9.35 -4.72 -8.86
N HIS A 535 9.06 -5.07 -10.13
CA HIS A 535 7.75 -4.78 -10.74
C HIS A 535 6.56 -5.28 -9.90
N GLU A 536 6.68 -6.49 -9.34
CA GLU A 536 5.66 -7.08 -8.45
C GLU A 536 5.55 -6.33 -7.13
N ALA A 537 6.69 -5.94 -6.54
CA ALA A 537 6.70 -5.17 -5.31
C ALA A 537 6.06 -3.79 -5.48
N ILE A 538 6.37 -3.07 -6.57
CA ILE A 538 5.76 -1.77 -6.85
C ILE A 538 4.26 -1.90 -7.09
N ALA A 539 3.81 -2.93 -7.81
CA ALA A 539 2.38 -3.18 -8.00
C ALA A 539 1.67 -3.52 -6.67
N GLY A 540 2.30 -4.32 -5.81
CA GLY A 540 1.80 -4.63 -4.47
C GLY A 540 1.77 -3.41 -3.54
N LEU A 541 2.81 -2.57 -3.56
CA LEU A 541 2.88 -1.31 -2.79
C LEU A 541 1.83 -0.31 -3.28
N LEU A 542 1.65 -0.15 -4.59
CA LEU A 542 0.63 0.73 -5.15
C LEU A 542 -0.78 0.29 -4.77
N CYS A 543 -1.03 -1.03 -4.76
CA CYS A 543 -2.30 -1.58 -4.32
C CYS A 543 -2.49 -1.38 -2.80
N ALA A 544 -1.45 -1.63 -2.00
CA ALA A 544 -1.52 -1.50 -0.55
C ALA A 544 -1.59 -0.05 -0.06
N PHE A 545 -0.94 0.87 -0.75
CA PHE A 545 -0.85 2.29 -0.42
C PHE A 545 -1.56 3.15 -1.46
N TYR A 546 -2.62 2.61 -2.08
CA TYR A 546 -3.54 3.36 -2.91
C TYR A 546 -3.99 4.64 -2.17
N PRO A 547 -3.93 5.84 -2.78
CA PRO A 547 -4.01 7.12 -2.06
C PRO A 547 -5.25 7.36 -1.20
N PHE A 548 -6.38 6.70 -1.51
CA PHE A 548 -7.67 6.98 -0.89
C PHE A 548 -7.99 5.96 0.20
N TYR A 549 -7.88 6.39 1.47
CA TYR A 549 -8.18 5.60 2.65
C TYR A 549 -9.68 5.66 3.01
N PRO A 550 -10.22 4.65 3.72
CA PRO A 550 -11.64 4.58 4.04
C PRO A 550 -12.06 5.67 5.03
N ILE A 551 -13.27 6.23 4.87
CA ILE A 551 -13.77 7.30 5.75
C ILE A 551 -14.14 6.73 7.13
N ASN A 552 -14.82 5.59 7.15
CA ASN A 552 -15.21 4.85 8.36
C ASN A 552 -14.77 3.38 8.26
N THR A 553 -15.04 2.57 9.28
CA THR A 553 -14.61 1.16 9.33
C THR A 553 -15.25 0.27 8.28
N GLU A 554 -16.44 0.63 7.79
CA GLU A 554 -17.22 -0.15 6.82
C GLU A 554 -16.97 0.26 5.36
N ASP A 555 -16.36 1.42 5.14
CA ASP A 555 -16.12 1.98 3.82
C ASP A 555 -15.15 1.08 3.04
N ASN A 556 -15.70 0.50 1.97
CA ASN A 556 -14.97 -0.28 0.98
C ASN A 556 -15.33 0.17 -0.45
N ARG A 557 -15.94 1.35 -0.58
CA ARG A 557 -16.57 1.80 -1.82
C ARG A 557 -15.57 1.92 -2.95
N TYR A 558 -14.46 2.61 -2.71
CA TYR A 558 -13.44 2.87 -3.73
C TYR A 558 -12.32 1.85 -3.71
N HIS A 559 -11.96 1.33 -2.55
CA HIS A 559 -10.84 0.40 -2.40
C HIS A 559 -11.10 -0.55 -1.23
N LEU A 560 -11.11 -1.85 -1.51
CA LEU A 560 -11.35 -2.86 -0.52
C LEU A 560 -10.22 -2.91 0.52
N GLN A 561 -10.55 -2.80 1.81
CA GLN A 561 -9.56 -2.68 2.88
C GLN A 561 -8.62 -3.89 2.97
N ALA A 562 -9.04 -5.09 2.55
CA ALA A 562 -8.19 -6.28 2.54
C ALA A 562 -6.96 -6.14 1.63
N PHE A 563 -7.06 -5.38 0.52
CA PHE A 563 -5.97 -5.20 -0.44
C PHE A 563 -4.81 -4.40 0.14
N ARG A 564 -5.07 -3.63 1.21
CA ARG A 564 -4.05 -2.92 1.99
C ARG A 564 -2.96 -3.83 2.53
N HIS A 565 -3.19 -5.14 2.69
CA HIS A 565 -2.18 -6.10 3.16
C HIS A 565 -1.22 -6.60 2.08
N LEU A 566 -1.39 -6.20 0.81
CA LEU A 566 -0.52 -6.62 -0.29
C LEU A 566 0.89 -6.00 -0.26
N TRP A 567 1.18 -5.12 0.70
CA TRP A 567 2.55 -4.64 0.96
C TRP A 567 3.51 -5.80 1.24
N VAL A 568 3.02 -6.95 1.73
CA VAL A 568 3.81 -8.16 1.98
C VAL A 568 4.54 -8.63 0.71
N LEU A 569 3.97 -8.40 -0.48
CA LEU A 569 4.62 -8.75 -1.76
C LEU A 569 5.95 -8.01 -1.97
N ALA A 570 6.11 -6.83 -1.34
CA ALA A 570 7.28 -5.99 -1.43
C ALA A 570 8.29 -6.20 -0.30
N VAL A 571 7.94 -6.96 0.74
CA VAL A 571 8.82 -7.22 1.87
C VAL A 571 10.03 -8.04 1.44
N ASP A 572 11.19 -7.67 1.96
CA ASP A 572 12.45 -8.34 1.75
C ASP A 572 13.28 -8.37 3.05
N SER A 573 13.97 -9.47 3.30
CA SER A 573 14.81 -9.65 4.49
C SER A 573 16.26 -9.28 4.14
N ARG A 574 16.63 -8.04 4.45
CA ARG A 574 17.97 -7.49 4.13
C ARG A 574 18.68 -6.97 5.36
N TRP A 575 18.71 -7.75 6.44
CA TRP A 575 19.44 -7.40 7.64
C TRP A 575 20.85 -8.00 7.62
N LEU A 576 21.81 -7.25 8.14
CA LEU A 576 23.19 -7.69 8.33
C LEU A 576 23.52 -7.63 9.82
N MET A 577 23.74 -8.79 10.44
CA MET A 577 24.07 -8.92 11.86
C MET A 577 25.46 -9.51 12.05
N PRO A 578 26.39 -8.75 12.64
CA PRO A 578 27.66 -9.28 13.09
C PRO A 578 27.47 -10.19 14.30
N PHE A 579 28.08 -11.37 14.27
CA PHE A 579 28.03 -12.34 15.34
C PHE A 579 29.45 -12.64 15.82
N ASP A 580 29.72 -12.36 17.09
CA ASP A 580 31.02 -12.64 17.71
C ASP A 580 31.17 -14.15 17.92
N VAL A 581 32.19 -14.73 17.31
CA VAL A 581 32.50 -16.17 17.38
C VAL A 581 32.84 -16.62 18.81
N ASP A 582 33.53 -15.78 19.58
CA ASP A 582 34.02 -16.15 20.91
C ASP A 582 32.89 -16.01 21.96
N LEU A 583 32.13 -14.92 21.91
CA LEU A 583 31.01 -14.67 22.84
C LEU A 583 29.71 -15.39 22.46
N LYS A 584 29.61 -15.89 21.23
CA LYS A 584 28.40 -16.50 20.65
C LYS A 584 27.17 -15.58 20.77
N LYS A 585 27.37 -14.28 20.56
CA LYS A 585 26.34 -13.26 20.66
C LYS A 585 26.41 -12.28 19.48
N PRO A 586 25.27 -11.69 19.07
CA PRO A 586 25.29 -10.52 18.20
C PRO A 586 26.15 -9.41 18.79
N CYS A 587 26.86 -8.66 17.94
CA CYS A 587 27.69 -7.56 18.39
C CYS A 587 27.63 -6.38 17.41
N ARG A 588 27.90 -5.16 17.93
CA ARG A 588 28.00 -3.96 17.10
C ARG A 588 29.36 -3.84 16.44
N VAL A 589 29.38 -3.62 15.12
CA VAL A 589 30.62 -3.44 14.35
C VAL A 589 30.41 -2.44 13.21
N PRO A 590 31.32 -1.46 13.02
CA PRO A 590 31.35 -0.62 11.83
C PRO A 590 31.75 -1.42 10.59
N ILE A 591 30.97 -1.28 9.53
CA ILE A 591 31.14 -1.96 8.24
C ILE A 591 31.15 -0.91 7.14
N GLN A 592 32.10 -1.02 6.22
CA GLN A 592 32.17 -0.25 4.99
C GLN A 592 31.59 -1.07 3.84
N LEU A 593 30.54 -0.54 3.21
CA LEU A 593 29.93 -1.10 2.01
C LEU A 593 30.39 -0.34 0.77
N GLU A 594 30.74 -1.08 -0.27
CA GLU A 594 30.91 -0.53 -1.62
C GLU A 594 29.65 -0.79 -2.44
N LEU A 595 28.94 0.26 -2.82
CA LEU A 595 27.69 0.18 -3.58
C LEU A 595 27.91 0.62 -5.02
N TYR A 596 27.19 -0.01 -5.95
CA TYR A 596 27.00 0.50 -7.31
C TYR A 596 26.06 1.72 -7.29
N ASP A 597 26.39 2.79 -8.01
CA ASP A 597 25.48 3.94 -8.17
C ASP A 597 24.21 3.55 -8.93
N ASP A 598 23.03 3.90 -8.38
CA ASP A 598 21.69 3.54 -8.88
C ASP A 598 21.19 4.45 -10.02
N ASN A 599 22.09 5.13 -10.74
CA ASN A 599 21.72 5.89 -11.92
C ASN A 599 21.42 4.90 -13.05
N GLY A 600 20.13 4.68 -13.31
CA GLY A 600 19.54 3.67 -14.19
C GLY A 600 19.93 3.70 -15.68
N SER A 601 21.14 4.08 -16.04
CA SER A 601 21.72 3.88 -17.36
C SER A 601 22.75 2.74 -17.29
N GLN A 602 22.28 1.52 -17.54
CA GLN A 602 23.13 0.48 -18.15
C GLN A 602 23.46 0.90 -19.59
N LEU A 603 24.26 1.95 -19.76
CA LEU A 603 24.89 2.23 -21.03
C LEU A 603 26.11 1.30 -21.15
N PRO A 604 26.19 0.43 -22.16
CA PRO A 604 27.37 -0.42 -22.37
C PRO A 604 28.59 0.48 -22.61
N GLY A 605 29.61 0.38 -21.74
CA GLY A 605 30.90 1.07 -21.89
C GLY A 605 31.24 2.16 -20.87
N LYS A 606 30.37 2.50 -19.91
CA LYS A 606 30.74 3.34 -18.75
C LYS A 606 30.96 2.49 -17.51
N GLU A 607 32.12 2.60 -16.88
CA GLU A 607 32.38 2.00 -15.57
C GLU A 607 31.31 2.46 -14.57
N ARG A 608 30.70 1.51 -13.86
CA ARG A 608 29.75 1.84 -12.79
C ARG A 608 30.51 2.60 -11.72
N LYS A 609 30.09 3.84 -11.44
CA LYS A 609 30.62 4.60 -10.31
C LYS A 609 30.27 3.88 -9.01
N PHE A 610 31.19 3.94 -8.06
CA PHE A 610 31.06 3.30 -6.76
C PHE A 610 30.96 4.37 -5.69
N ARG A 611 30.07 4.13 -4.71
CA ARG A 611 30.01 4.92 -3.50
C ARG A 611 30.37 4.04 -2.31
N GLN A 612 31.24 4.56 -1.45
CA GLN A 612 31.53 3.95 -0.16
C GLN A 612 30.55 4.49 0.88
N VAL A 613 29.92 3.60 1.62
CA VAL A 613 29.00 3.93 2.70
C VAL A 613 29.45 3.22 3.96
N LYS A 614 29.72 3.99 5.01
CA LYS A 614 30.00 3.45 6.34
C LYS A 614 28.68 3.25 7.07
N ILE A 615 28.47 2.06 7.60
CA ILE A 615 27.30 1.70 8.40
C ILE A 615 27.76 1.09 9.71
N GLU A 616 26.94 1.21 10.75
CA GLU A 616 27.12 0.48 12.00
C GLU A 616 26.10 -0.66 12.03
N ALA A 617 26.58 -1.91 11.96
CA ALA A 617 25.73 -3.09 12.01
C ALA A 617 25.57 -3.54 13.47
N PRO A 618 24.41 -4.10 13.90
CA PRO A 618 23.34 -4.66 13.07
C PRO A 618 22.42 -3.62 12.44
N LEU A 619 22.23 -3.71 11.11
CA LEU A 619 21.38 -2.80 10.36
C LEU A 619 20.83 -3.47 9.10
N VAL A 620 19.69 -2.99 8.62
CA VAL A 620 19.20 -3.30 7.26
C VAL A 620 20.07 -2.63 6.21
N VAL A 621 20.55 -3.41 5.25
CA VAL A 621 21.37 -2.96 4.12
C VAL A 621 20.54 -2.71 2.86
N PRO A 622 21.05 -1.93 1.89
CA PRO A 622 20.47 -1.84 0.55
C PRO A 622 20.40 -3.20 -0.15
N ASP A 623 19.78 -3.25 -1.33
CA ASP A 623 19.71 -4.49 -2.12
C ASP A 623 21.12 -5.11 -2.31
N TYR A 624 21.25 -6.40 -1.98
CA TYR A 624 22.47 -7.17 -2.14
C TYR A 624 22.97 -7.21 -3.59
N SER A 625 22.10 -6.97 -4.58
CA SER A 625 22.47 -6.80 -5.98
C SER A 625 23.31 -5.55 -6.24
N LEU A 626 23.13 -4.51 -5.42
CA LEU A 626 23.86 -3.24 -5.47
C LEU A 626 25.17 -3.27 -4.67
N ILE A 627 25.33 -4.24 -3.77
CA ILE A 627 26.53 -4.35 -2.92
C ILE A 627 27.64 -5.06 -3.69
N ARG A 628 28.76 -4.37 -3.94
CA ARG A 628 29.96 -4.98 -4.52
C ARG A 628 30.74 -5.74 -3.47
N SER A 629 31.11 -5.07 -2.38
CA SER A 629 31.92 -5.63 -1.31
C SER A 629 31.44 -5.16 0.07
N ILE A 630 31.64 -6.04 1.07
CA ILE A 630 31.37 -5.78 2.49
C ILE A 630 32.71 -5.88 3.21
N GLN A 631 33.15 -4.80 3.85
CA GLN A 631 34.44 -4.73 4.54
C GLN A 631 34.23 -4.31 6.00
N LEU A 632 34.88 -4.99 6.95
CA LEU A 632 34.88 -4.53 8.35
C LEU A 632 35.81 -3.31 8.50
N ASP A 633 35.27 -2.20 8.99
CA ASP A 633 36.01 -0.95 9.24
C ASP A 633 36.34 -0.83 10.73
N SER A 634 37.03 -1.83 11.30
CA SER A 634 37.35 -1.87 12.73
C SER A 634 38.77 -2.35 13.00
N ASN A 635 39.47 -1.63 13.87
CA ASN A 635 40.76 -2.05 14.42
C ASN A 635 40.62 -3.13 15.51
N ARG A 636 39.42 -3.33 16.07
CA ARG A 636 39.15 -4.24 17.21
C ARG A 636 38.84 -5.67 16.80
N TYR A 637 38.34 -5.86 15.58
CA TYR A 637 38.06 -7.17 15.01
C TYR A 637 39.11 -7.50 13.94
N TRP A 638 39.26 -8.78 13.63
CA TRP A 638 40.09 -9.19 12.49
C TRP A 638 39.49 -8.68 11.18
N PRO A 639 40.32 -8.16 10.25
CA PRO A 639 39.83 -7.62 9.00
C PRO A 639 39.16 -8.72 8.17
N LEU A 640 37.97 -8.41 7.65
CA LEU A 640 37.19 -9.30 6.79
C LEU A 640 36.69 -8.48 5.61
N SER A 641 37.02 -8.91 4.39
CA SER A 641 36.47 -8.35 3.15
C SER A 641 35.75 -9.45 2.39
N VAL A 642 34.45 -9.30 2.20
CA VAL A 642 33.63 -10.20 1.38
C VAL A 642 33.37 -9.50 0.05
N GLY A 643 34.13 -9.87 -0.97
CA GLY A 643 33.96 -9.40 -2.35
C GLY A 643 33.04 -10.31 -3.19
N ALA A 644 33.00 -10.07 -4.50
CA ALA A 644 32.29 -10.91 -5.45
C ALA A 644 32.94 -12.31 -5.62
N GLU A 645 34.24 -12.43 -5.37
CA GLU A 645 35.02 -13.66 -5.54
C GLU A 645 34.72 -14.74 -4.46
N ALA A 646 34.21 -14.34 -3.30
CA ALA A 646 33.87 -15.24 -2.19
C ALA A 646 32.43 -15.78 -2.28
N SER A 647 32.06 -16.42 -3.39
CA SER A 647 30.65 -16.73 -3.74
C SER A 647 29.89 -17.48 -2.64
N ARG A 648 30.47 -18.55 -2.07
CA ARG A 648 29.78 -19.41 -1.09
C ARG A 648 29.48 -18.70 0.25
N TYR A 649 30.44 -17.95 0.78
CA TYR A 649 30.23 -17.22 2.04
C TYR A 649 29.29 -16.03 1.84
N ARG A 650 29.41 -15.33 0.70
CA ARG A 650 28.49 -14.28 0.31
C ARG A 650 27.05 -14.78 0.18
N GLU A 651 26.83 -15.93 -0.45
CA GLU A 651 25.50 -16.56 -0.51
C GLU A 651 24.96 -16.91 0.88
N SER A 652 25.83 -17.39 1.78
CA SER A 652 25.45 -17.64 3.17
C SER A 652 25.01 -16.36 3.89
N ILE A 653 25.73 -15.25 3.70
CA ILE A 653 25.35 -13.95 4.26
C ILE A 653 24.01 -13.49 3.68
N ILE A 654 23.81 -13.59 2.36
CA ILE A 654 22.55 -13.20 1.71
C ILE A 654 21.38 -14.02 2.25
N LYS A 655 21.57 -15.33 2.47
CA LYS A 655 20.51 -16.22 2.99
C LYS A 655 20.24 -16.02 4.48
N SER A 656 21.29 -15.90 5.29
CA SER A 656 21.19 -15.90 6.76
C SER A 656 21.06 -14.50 7.36
N GLY A 657 21.63 -13.49 6.72
CA GLY A 657 21.84 -12.14 7.26
C GLY A 657 23.00 -12.06 8.26
N VAL A 658 23.75 -13.14 8.50
CA VAL A 658 24.74 -13.22 9.58
C VAL A 658 26.16 -13.15 9.03
N ILE A 659 26.99 -12.28 9.62
CA ILE A 659 28.43 -12.20 9.35
C ILE A 659 29.19 -12.56 10.62
N TYR A 660 30.03 -13.59 10.56
CA TYR A 660 30.83 -14.01 11.70
C TYR A 660 32.08 -13.14 11.81
N VAL A 661 32.28 -12.55 12.98
CA VAL A 661 33.42 -11.67 13.27
C VAL A 661 34.18 -12.21 14.48
N LYS A 662 35.51 -12.07 14.46
CA LYS A 662 36.35 -12.48 15.58
C LYS A 662 37.06 -11.27 16.16
N ARG A 663 36.93 -11.08 17.48
CA ARG A 663 37.56 -10.00 18.20
C ARG A 663 39.07 -10.25 18.33
N LYS A 664 39.89 -9.20 18.25
CA LYS A 664 41.32 -9.30 18.53
C LYS A 664 41.56 -9.43 20.04
N PRO A 665 42.62 -10.12 20.47
CA PRO A 665 42.97 -10.17 21.89
C PRO A 665 43.22 -8.75 22.43
N ASN A 666 42.87 -8.51 23.70
CA ASN A 666 43.07 -7.26 24.43
C ASN A 666 42.31 -6.03 23.88
N LYS A 667 41.22 -6.22 23.13
CA LYS A 667 40.32 -5.13 22.71
C LYS A 667 38.89 -5.39 23.20
N LEU A 668 38.27 -4.37 23.80
CA LEU A 668 36.89 -4.41 24.29
C LEU A 668 35.88 -4.34 23.14
N SER A 669 34.67 -4.87 23.36
CA SER A 669 33.59 -4.74 22.37
C SER A 669 33.16 -3.28 22.21
N TYR A 670 32.48 -2.93 21.12
CA TYR A 670 31.88 -1.59 20.97
C TYR A 670 30.73 -1.33 21.96
N GLU A 671 30.21 -2.36 22.62
CA GLU A 671 29.18 -2.23 23.66
C GLU A 671 29.80 -1.82 25.01
N GLU A 672 30.97 -2.37 25.33
CA GLU A 672 31.71 -2.10 26.58
C GLU A 672 32.49 -0.79 26.52
N ASP A 673 32.99 -0.45 25.32
CA ASP A 673 33.72 0.78 25.06
C ASP A 673 33.32 1.37 23.69
N PRO A 674 32.26 2.19 23.61
CA PRO A 674 31.81 2.77 22.34
C PRO A 674 32.85 3.66 21.64
N HIS A 675 33.71 4.33 22.42
CA HIS A 675 34.62 5.35 21.91
C HIS A 675 36.09 4.91 21.83
N GLY A 676 36.45 3.75 22.38
CA GLY A 676 37.82 3.23 22.31
C GLY A 676 38.75 3.86 23.32
N GLN A 677 38.21 4.41 24.42
CA GLN A 677 38.98 5.14 25.42
C GLN A 677 39.51 4.25 26.54
N ARG A 678 39.05 3.00 26.64
CA ARG A 678 39.47 2.05 27.68
C ARG A 678 40.35 0.97 27.03
N GLU A 679 41.66 1.10 27.18
CA GLU A 679 42.53 -0.07 27.00
C GLU A 679 42.42 -0.96 28.24
N PHE A 680 42.55 -2.27 28.06
CA PHE A 680 42.51 -3.24 29.17
C PHE A 680 43.55 -2.88 30.23
N ASP A 681 43.12 -2.42 31.41
CA ASP A 681 43.97 -2.36 32.59
C ASP A 681 44.23 -3.81 33.05
N PHE A 682 45.46 -4.29 32.86
CA PHE A 682 45.93 -5.49 33.55
C PHE A 682 46.24 -5.10 35.01
N SER A 683 45.39 -5.52 35.94
CA SER A 683 45.76 -5.69 37.35
C SER A 683 45.92 -7.17 37.65
#